data_AF-A0A9J7L805-F1
#
_entry.id   AF-A0A9J7L805-F1
#
_cell.length_a   1.000
_cell.length_b   1.000
_cell.length_c   1.000
_cell.angle_alpha   90.00
_cell.angle_beta   90.00
_cell.angle_gamma   90.00
#
_symmetry.space_group_name_H-M   'P 1'
#
loop_
_entity.id
_entity.type
_entity.pdbx_description
1 polymer ?
#
loop_
_entity_poly.entity_id
_entity_poly.type
_entity_poly.pdbx_seq_one_letter_code
_entity_poly.pdbx_strand_id
1 'polypeptide(L)'
;MAGQHLAIFLVLLPAASIQTTVHHSHDCPDVDPTLTPWSPGHDVTAQVVVGRGQNYLLQSSATFHSLEIRDGGKLVFADLGSLHDREIILKSREITVGRDGEFHIGSEACRYQGQATVSLYGRSDDQKNTKQFLVMTGGTLEIHGKQKLAWTQLAQTVPAGGLPRGTYYYDSTNRWTRGINVRAIDETSGAVVDLADFDTYESEEESRRLANFIDRIPPGRIVALAANDEASKNLEESAKSKIRELGSVEVDSLGHRDPWAFVGVKGNQSSAVEQRIPYVDTNMTGTATASARFHSVFGLFEVDVASEWVGGRARCTFSVNGSAGEYVINLKDDVTSWEPGDHIVLASTDYNMEQAEEFELMPCGECSNHQVKINGKAKYTHFGEVSDEVDMRGEVGLLTRNVKFQGEVEDECYGNNFCQFFDYDTYGGHLKILSGFKNVHLSGIEFTRMGQQVVGSYPVHFHMAGDVDEVGGYSRPTYVRELSIHHCFSRCVTIHGTHGLLVQDTVGYDTLGHCFFLEDGVEQRNVLDHNLGLVTRAGTLLPTDRDDNMCRTMRDGVYGDYVPLPYSDCQALSTFWIAHPNNVLINNAAAGSLHGGIWYIFHRKPTGLSDGSAPMYESERTPLGRFYNNRVHSNGMHGLMIDDGVKYSLPTASNPQEYLARSYGRYKPHQNADLRQPRVPAMIEGLISFKNWLEGAWVRGGDIWFNRCAFVDNGIGLTMASEGTFPNDEGSSQQVWNSIFIGESENVGSPDGARVWGMGGVKHTERSLPQFAAFPMRGLDVYDGPILAESCTFKKYAQAPQYDRWSSAIGFHRYNAWQNSPRNNVSKARFEDVQGRVFVGGRGLPGFDTEDLDGDKTNIVHDWDGSITGYPDTYIVGQENYLTRNPGCVEKPEWHAHVCSGNYAQLFILAQWPNTLVMSMVRDEYPDHPMTFTGPLKYDPHSHQQYQPVVMLEKSYTIHWDGRAPESLRIYPINFDR
;
A
#
# COMPACT_ATOMS: atom_id res chain seq x y z
N MET A 1 -63.13 -28.14 45.69
CA MET A 1 -62.23 -27.00 45.46
C MET A 1 -61.58 -27.22 44.10
N ALA A 2 -61.95 -26.39 43.13
CA ALA A 2 -61.51 -26.42 41.73
C ALA A 2 -59.99 -26.27 41.63
N GLY A 3 -59.21 -26.88 40.72
CA GLY A 3 -59.40 -27.37 39.34
C GLY A 3 -58.22 -26.78 38.54
N GLN A 4 -57.47 -27.43 37.65
CA GLN A 4 -57.62 -28.67 36.89
C GLN A 4 -56.23 -29.21 36.50
N HIS A 5 -56.20 -30.51 36.25
CA HIS A 5 -55.07 -31.29 35.75
C HIS A 5 -54.82 -31.06 34.25
N LEU A 6 -53.54 -31.09 33.88
CA LEU A 6 -53.04 -31.16 32.51
C LEU A 6 -53.20 -32.59 31.96
N ALA A 7 -53.89 -32.75 30.83
CA ALA A 7 -53.89 -33.99 30.06
C ALA A 7 -53.89 -33.70 28.55
N ILE A 8 -53.12 -34.53 27.86
CA ILE A 8 -52.68 -34.51 26.46
C ILE A 8 -53.83 -34.73 25.47
N PHE A 9 -53.77 -34.08 24.31
CA PHE A 9 -54.37 -34.58 23.06
C PHE A 9 -53.42 -34.35 21.87
N LEU A 10 -53.09 -35.46 21.20
CA LEU A 10 -52.49 -35.50 19.86
C LEU A 10 -53.53 -35.04 18.83
N VAL A 11 -53.18 -34.11 17.94
CA VAL A 11 -53.90 -33.87 16.68
C VAL A 11 -52.89 -33.70 15.55
N LEU A 12 -52.99 -34.60 14.57
CA LEU A 12 -52.35 -34.54 13.25
C LEU A 12 -52.88 -33.33 12.46
N LEU A 13 -51.99 -32.54 11.86
CA LEU A 13 -52.34 -31.53 10.84
C LEU A 13 -51.47 -31.73 9.59
N PRO A 14 -52.05 -31.56 8.37
CA PRO A 14 -51.44 -31.96 7.12
C PRO A 14 -50.41 -30.95 6.60
N ALA A 15 -49.50 -31.45 5.78
CA ALA A 15 -48.57 -30.65 4.97
C ALA A 15 -49.33 -29.60 4.13
N ALA A 16 -49.18 -28.33 4.49
CA ALA A 16 -49.51 -27.22 3.63
C ALA A 16 -48.19 -26.63 3.11
N SER A 17 -47.99 -26.79 1.80
CA SER A 17 -46.98 -26.08 1.03
C SER A 17 -47.16 -24.58 1.23
N ILE A 18 -46.28 -23.95 1.99
CA ILE A 18 -46.15 -22.50 2.00
C ILE A 18 -45.42 -22.16 0.69
N GLN A 19 -46.20 -21.89 -0.36
CA GLN A 19 -45.74 -21.04 -1.44
C GLN A 19 -45.43 -19.69 -0.82
N THR A 20 -44.15 -19.40 -0.65
CA THR A 20 -43.65 -18.05 -0.41
C THR A 20 -44.07 -17.20 -1.61
N THR A 21 -45.20 -16.52 -1.45
CA THR A 21 -45.60 -15.45 -2.35
C THR A 21 -44.60 -14.32 -2.15
N VAL A 22 -43.73 -14.15 -3.13
CA VAL A 22 -42.87 -12.97 -3.26
C VAL A 22 -43.81 -11.76 -3.28
N HIS A 23 -43.77 -10.95 -2.22
CA HIS A 23 -44.31 -9.61 -2.26
C HIS A 23 -43.51 -8.86 -3.34
N HIS A 24 -44.07 -8.70 -4.54
CA HIS A 24 -43.59 -7.69 -5.47
C HIS A 24 -43.82 -6.34 -4.79
N SER A 25 -42.73 -5.74 -4.28
CA SER A 25 -42.78 -4.42 -3.67
C SER A 25 -43.16 -3.41 -4.76
N HIS A 26 -44.08 -2.52 -4.43
CA HIS A 26 -44.48 -1.39 -5.28
C HIS A 26 -43.36 -0.34 -5.47
N ASP A 27 -42.12 -0.65 -5.05
CA ASP A 27 -41.00 0.29 -4.90
C ASP A 27 -39.87 0.06 -5.92
N CYS A 28 -39.93 -0.97 -6.76
CA CYS A 28 -38.93 -1.17 -7.82
C CYS A 28 -39.20 -0.23 -9.01
N PRO A 29 -38.18 0.47 -9.54
CA PRO A 29 -38.40 1.46 -10.59
C PRO A 29 -38.88 0.83 -11.91
N ASP A 30 -38.55 -0.43 -12.17
CA ASP A 30 -38.87 -1.17 -13.39
C ASP A 30 -40.29 -1.73 -13.43
N VAL A 31 -41.00 -1.74 -12.29
CA VAL A 31 -42.43 -2.09 -12.19
C VAL A 31 -43.36 -0.88 -12.24
N ASP A 32 -42.81 0.32 -12.47
CA ASP A 32 -43.58 1.56 -12.63
C ASP A 32 -44.58 1.40 -13.80
N PRO A 33 -45.90 1.47 -13.55
CA PRO A 33 -46.92 1.21 -14.55
C PRO A 33 -46.98 2.28 -15.65
N THR A 34 -46.27 3.40 -15.50
CA THR A 34 -46.15 4.44 -16.53
C THR A 34 -45.10 4.10 -17.59
N LEU A 35 -44.25 3.09 -17.37
CA LEU A 35 -43.21 2.70 -18.30
C LEU A 35 -43.78 1.95 -19.51
N THR A 36 -43.28 2.32 -20.68
CA THR A 36 -43.55 1.65 -21.95
C THR A 36 -42.41 0.68 -22.26
N PRO A 37 -42.69 -0.62 -22.48
CA PRO A 37 -41.68 -1.59 -22.93
C PRO A 37 -40.91 -1.10 -24.15
N TRP A 38 -39.59 -1.18 -24.12
CA TRP A 38 -38.71 -0.64 -25.14
C TRP A 38 -37.59 -1.63 -25.54
N SER A 39 -37.56 -1.97 -26.83
CA SER A 39 -36.56 -2.84 -27.47
C SER A 39 -36.09 -2.20 -28.79
N PRO A 40 -35.24 -1.17 -28.74
CA PRO A 40 -34.90 -0.33 -29.89
C PRO A 40 -33.94 -1.01 -30.89
N GLY A 41 -33.28 -2.10 -30.50
CA GLY A 41 -32.31 -2.79 -31.35
C GLY A 41 -30.97 -2.04 -31.48
N HIS A 42 -30.22 -2.36 -32.52
CA HIS A 42 -28.84 -1.89 -32.70
C HIS A 42 -28.72 -1.00 -33.95
N ASP A 43 -28.57 0.30 -33.75
CA ASP A 43 -28.31 1.28 -34.81
C ASP A 43 -27.25 2.30 -34.37
N VAL A 44 -26.01 2.10 -34.83
CA VAL A 44 -24.86 2.97 -34.53
C VAL A 44 -24.97 4.39 -35.09
N THR A 45 -25.98 4.67 -35.92
CA THR A 45 -26.26 6.00 -36.49
C THR A 45 -27.40 6.72 -35.79
N ALA A 46 -28.19 6.01 -34.97
CA ALA A 46 -29.36 6.56 -34.31
C ALA A 46 -28.99 7.57 -33.23
N GLN A 47 -29.55 8.77 -33.33
CA GLN A 47 -29.50 9.80 -32.29
C GLN A 47 -30.86 9.82 -31.58
N VAL A 48 -30.92 9.27 -30.37
CA VAL A 48 -32.16 9.02 -29.65
C VAL A 48 -32.38 10.11 -28.61
N VAL A 49 -33.61 10.64 -28.56
CA VAL A 49 -34.06 11.56 -27.51
C VAL A 49 -35.25 10.95 -26.77
N VAL A 50 -35.13 10.80 -25.45
CA VAL A 50 -36.21 10.43 -24.53
C VAL A 50 -36.68 11.70 -23.83
N GLY A 51 -37.74 12.29 -24.37
CA GLY A 51 -38.30 13.58 -23.97
C GLY A 51 -39.58 13.48 -23.12
N ARG A 52 -40.27 14.61 -23.00
CA ARG A 52 -41.53 14.73 -22.25
C ARG A 52 -42.55 13.63 -22.56
N GLY A 53 -43.01 12.95 -21.52
CA GLY A 53 -44.05 11.91 -21.61
C GLY A 53 -43.53 10.56 -22.14
N GLN A 54 -42.23 10.45 -22.39
CA GLN A 54 -41.59 9.20 -22.78
C GLN A 54 -40.93 8.56 -21.56
N ASN A 55 -41.59 7.55 -21.02
CA ASN A 55 -41.09 6.73 -19.91
C ASN A 55 -40.84 5.33 -20.47
N TYR A 56 -39.59 4.93 -20.66
CA TYR A 56 -39.23 3.67 -21.30
C TYR A 56 -38.63 2.67 -20.32
N LEU A 57 -39.07 1.42 -20.44
CA LEU A 57 -38.47 0.25 -19.81
C LEU A 57 -37.59 -0.47 -20.85
N LEU A 58 -36.27 -0.36 -20.73
CA LEU A 58 -35.32 -1.05 -21.61
C LEU A 58 -35.31 -2.55 -21.28
N GLN A 59 -35.82 -3.38 -22.19
CA GLN A 59 -35.97 -4.84 -21.99
C GLN A 59 -34.96 -5.68 -22.77
N SER A 60 -34.16 -5.05 -23.63
CA SER A 60 -33.16 -5.72 -24.46
C SER A 60 -31.98 -4.80 -24.73
N SER A 61 -30.82 -5.37 -25.04
CA SER A 61 -29.64 -4.61 -25.47
C SER A 61 -29.95 -3.66 -26.63
N ALA A 62 -29.25 -2.53 -26.63
CA ALA A 62 -29.45 -1.44 -27.58
C ALA A 62 -28.12 -0.80 -27.96
N THR A 63 -28.01 -0.36 -29.22
CA THR A 63 -26.85 0.42 -29.68
C THR A 63 -27.32 1.70 -30.35
N PHE A 64 -26.73 2.83 -29.97
CA PHE A 64 -27.03 4.16 -30.51
C PHE A 64 -25.75 4.91 -30.89
N HIS A 65 -25.86 5.89 -31.78
CA HIS A 65 -24.87 6.96 -31.85
C HIS A 65 -24.86 7.77 -30.55
N SER A 66 -26.02 8.31 -30.17
CA SER A 66 -26.20 9.08 -28.93
C SER A 66 -27.57 8.85 -28.29
N LEU A 67 -27.65 9.02 -26.98
CA LEU A 67 -28.87 8.96 -26.19
C LEU A 67 -28.97 10.21 -25.29
N GLU A 68 -30.01 11.01 -25.48
CA GLU A 68 -30.31 12.17 -24.64
C GLU A 68 -31.64 11.98 -23.90
N ILE A 69 -31.65 12.07 -22.58
CA ILE A 69 -32.86 11.98 -21.75
C ILE A 69 -33.11 13.37 -21.14
N ARG A 70 -34.26 13.98 -21.43
CA ARG A 70 -34.55 15.36 -21.03
C ARG A 70 -36.04 15.65 -20.89
N ASP A 71 -36.36 16.84 -20.41
CA ASP A 71 -37.71 17.42 -20.38
C ASP A 71 -38.77 16.53 -19.70
N GLY A 72 -38.37 15.77 -18.66
CA GLY A 72 -39.23 14.84 -17.94
C GLY A 72 -39.26 13.42 -18.52
N GLY A 73 -38.43 13.11 -19.52
CA GLY A 73 -38.27 11.75 -20.04
C GLY A 73 -37.55 10.84 -19.05
N LYS A 74 -37.88 9.55 -19.06
CA LYS A 74 -37.35 8.55 -18.10
C LYS A 74 -36.94 7.28 -18.83
N LEU A 75 -35.74 6.79 -18.55
CA LEU A 75 -35.25 5.49 -18.98
C LEU A 75 -34.96 4.62 -17.76
N VAL A 76 -35.54 3.43 -17.72
CA VAL A 76 -35.35 2.44 -16.66
C VAL A 76 -34.93 1.11 -17.28
N PHE A 77 -33.91 0.46 -16.72
CA PHE A 77 -33.53 -0.90 -17.13
C PHE A 77 -34.48 -1.92 -16.51
N ALA A 78 -34.97 -2.87 -17.31
CA ALA A 78 -35.71 -4.01 -16.79
C ALA A 78 -34.81 -4.92 -15.97
N ASP A 79 -35.25 -5.31 -14.78
CA ASP A 79 -34.55 -6.32 -13.99
C ASP A 79 -35.00 -7.73 -14.41
N LEU A 80 -34.13 -8.44 -15.12
CA LEU A 80 -34.40 -9.79 -15.61
C LEU A 80 -34.14 -10.88 -14.54
N GLY A 81 -33.73 -10.46 -13.33
CA GLY A 81 -33.40 -11.32 -12.20
C GLY A 81 -32.08 -12.07 -12.37
N SER A 82 -31.64 -12.74 -11.31
CA SER A 82 -30.38 -13.50 -11.26
C SER A 82 -30.44 -14.88 -11.93
N LEU A 83 -31.63 -15.34 -12.33
CA LEU A 83 -31.86 -16.69 -12.87
C LEU A 83 -31.61 -16.80 -14.39
N HIS A 84 -31.39 -15.68 -15.08
CA HIS A 84 -31.18 -15.64 -16.52
C HIS A 84 -29.77 -15.13 -16.81
N ASP A 85 -29.00 -15.84 -17.65
CA ASP A 85 -27.71 -15.37 -18.20
C ASP A 85 -27.86 -14.19 -19.18
N ARG A 86 -28.97 -13.45 -19.12
CA ARG A 86 -29.30 -12.37 -20.05
C ARG A 86 -28.85 -11.05 -19.48
N GLU A 87 -27.85 -10.47 -20.13
CA GLU A 87 -27.35 -9.13 -19.88
C GLU A 87 -28.04 -8.11 -20.79
N ILE A 88 -28.41 -6.95 -20.24
CA ILE A 88 -28.85 -5.79 -21.01
C ILE A 88 -27.66 -4.86 -21.24
N ILE A 89 -27.22 -4.76 -22.49
CA ILE A 89 -26.09 -3.90 -22.88
C ILE A 89 -26.62 -2.66 -23.61
N LEU A 90 -26.41 -1.48 -23.03
CA LEU A 90 -26.63 -0.19 -23.68
C LEU A 90 -25.31 0.35 -24.21
N LYS A 91 -25.14 0.33 -25.53
CA LYS A 91 -23.93 0.80 -26.21
C LYS A 91 -24.17 2.16 -26.86
N SER A 92 -23.34 3.16 -26.57
CA SER A 92 -23.46 4.50 -27.16
C SER A 92 -22.11 5.23 -27.29
N ARG A 93 -21.99 6.23 -28.16
CA ARG A 93 -20.83 7.15 -28.11
C ARG A 93 -21.01 8.23 -27.04
N GLU A 94 -22.26 8.62 -26.79
CA GLU A 94 -22.60 9.69 -25.86
C GLU A 94 -23.97 9.44 -25.22
N ILE A 95 -24.02 9.50 -23.89
CA ILE A 95 -25.26 9.46 -23.10
C ILE A 95 -25.35 10.76 -22.31
N THR A 96 -26.45 11.48 -22.41
CA THR A 96 -26.70 12.71 -21.65
C THR A 96 -28.02 12.63 -20.89
N VAL A 97 -27.97 12.87 -19.58
CA VAL A 97 -29.13 13.03 -18.70
C VAL A 97 -29.27 14.52 -18.39
N GLY A 98 -30.17 15.16 -19.11
CA GLY A 98 -30.43 16.59 -19.08
C GLY A 98 -31.52 17.00 -18.09
N ARG A 99 -32.01 18.24 -18.25
CA ARG A 99 -33.02 18.85 -17.38
C ARG A 99 -34.24 17.95 -17.20
N ASP A 100 -34.56 17.61 -15.95
CA ASP A 100 -35.65 16.74 -15.54
C ASP A 100 -35.65 15.35 -16.20
N GLY A 101 -34.56 14.97 -16.88
CA GLY A 101 -34.37 13.63 -17.41
C GLY A 101 -33.94 12.66 -16.31
N GLU A 102 -34.37 11.40 -16.41
CA GLU A 102 -34.05 10.39 -15.41
C GLU A 102 -33.51 9.09 -16.04
N PHE A 103 -32.39 8.60 -15.51
CA PHE A 103 -31.78 7.32 -15.89
C PHE A 103 -31.67 6.43 -14.66
N HIS A 104 -32.28 5.24 -14.72
CA HIS A 104 -32.38 4.32 -13.58
C HIS A 104 -31.91 2.90 -13.94
N ILE A 105 -31.05 2.33 -13.09
CA ILE A 105 -30.75 0.90 -13.02
C ILE A 105 -30.93 0.46 -11.58
N GLY A 106 -32.11 -0.08 -11.26
CA GLY A 106 -32.52 -0.31 -9.87
C GLY A 106 -32.71 0.99 -9.08
N SER A 107 -32.94 0.83 -7.79
CA SER A 107 -33.11 1.91 -6.80
C SER A 107 -32.46 1.49 -5.48
N GLU A 108 -32.25 2.43 -4.56
CA GLU A 108 -31.71 2.11 -3.23
C GLU A 108 -32.56 1.07 -2.47
N ALA A 109 -33.90 1.17 -2.56
CA ALA A 109 -34.82 0.25 -1.89
C ALA A 109 -35.06 -1.07 -2.65
N CYS A 110 -34.83 -1.07 -3.96
CA CYS A 110 -34.95 -2.25 -4.81
C CYS A 110 -33.78 -2.28 -5.81
N ARG A 111 -32.70 -2.95 -5.39
CA ARG A 111 -31.43 -3.03 -6.13
C ARG A 111 -31.52 -4.00 -7.29
N TYR A 112 -30.86 -3.67 -8.39
CA TYR A 112 -30.83 -4.43 -9.64
C TYR A 112 -30.16 -5.79 -9.43
N GLN A 113 -30.87 -6.89 -9.75
CA GLN A 113 -30.44 -8.27 -9.54
C GLN A 113 -29.86 -8.92 -10.80
N GLY A 114 -30.31 -8.53 -11.99
CA GLY A 114 -29.79 -9.00 -13.28
C GLY A 114 -28.40 -8.44 -13.64
N GLN A 115 -27.99 -8.63 -14.89
CA GLN A 115 -26.73 -8.13 -15.43
C GLN A 115 -26.99 -6.94 -16.39
N ALA A 116 -26.30 -5.82 -16.19
CA ALA A 116 -26.44 -4.64 -17.03
C ALA A 116 -25.10 -3.98 -17.34
N THR A 117 -24.86 -3.65 -18.60
CA THR A 117 -23.64 -2.94 -19.04
C THR A 117 -23.98 -1.67 -19.81
N VAL A 118 -23.33 -0.57 -19.43
CA VAL A 118 -23.25 0.66 -20.23
C VAL A 118 -21.87 0.69 -20.90
N SER A 119 -21.85 0.58 -22.22
CA SER A 119 -20.61 0.50 -23.03
C SER A 119 -20.45 1.76 -23.88
N LEU A 120 -19.36 2.51 -23.68
CA LEU A 120 -19.05 3.72 -24.42
C LEU A 120 -18.01 3.44 -25.52
N TYR A 121 -18.36 3.67 -26.79
CA TYR A 121 -17.53 3.26 -27.94
C TYR A 121 -17.05 4.42 -28.81
N GLY A 122 -16.04 4.12 -29.64
CA GLY A 122 -15.42 5.03 -30.61
C GLY A 122 -13.90 5.07 -30.46
N ARG A 123 -13.22 5.91 -31.23
CA ARG A 123 -11.77 6.11 -31.14
C ARG A 123 -11.40 7.55 -30.88
N SER A 124 -10.18 7.80 -30.43
CA SER A 124 -9.68 9.16 -30.21
C SER A 124 -9.48 9.95 -31.51
N ASP A 125 -9.31 9.26 -32.64
CA ASP A 125 -9.14 9.83 -33.98
C ASP A 125 -10.45 9.96 -34.79
N ASP A 126 -11.59 9.57 -34.20
CA ASP A 126 -12.91 9.75 -34.81
C ASP A 126 -13.31 11.23 -34.87
N GLN A 127 -13.97 11.63 -35.97
CA GLN A 127 -14.60 12.95 -36.05
C GLN A 127 -15.80 13.02 -35.09
N LYS A 128 -15.66 13.80 -34.00
CA LYS A 128 -16.67 14.03 -32.94
C LYS A 128 -16.96 12.78 -32.10
N ASN A 129 -16.04 12.46 -31.19
CA ASN A 129 -16.23 11.39 -30.24
C ASN A 129 -15.69 11.77 -28.86
N THR A 130 -16.55 11.71 -27.84
CA THR A 130 -16.16 12.02 -26.44
C THR A 130 -16.12 10.77 -25.55
N LYS A 131 -16.79 9.68 -25.94
CA LYS A 131 -17.06 8.50 -25.08
C LYS A 131 -17.59 8.92 -23.71
N GLN A 132 -18.64 9.71 -23.71
CA GLN A 132 -19.10 10.41 -22.51
C GLN A 132 -20.45 9.89 -22.00
N PHE A 133 -20.55 9.74 -20.68
CA PHE A 133 -21.81 9.80 -19.95
C PHE A 133 -21.86 11.11 -19.17
N LEU A 134 -22.84 11.97 -19.45
CA LEU A 134 -22.97 13.30 -18.88
C LEU A 134 -24.26 13.44 -18.09
N VAL A 135 -24.17 13.86 -16.83
CA VAL A 135 -25.31 14.33 -16.03
C VAL A 135 -25.25 15.84 -15.95
N MET A 136 -26.28 16.50 -16.48
CA MET A 136 -26.37 17.95 -16.52
C MET A 136 -27.34 18.48 -15.45
N THR A 137 -27.45 19.80 -15.39
CA THR A 137 -28.40 20.50 -14.51
C THR A 137 -29.82 19.96 -14.66
N GLY A 138 -30.44 19.59 -13.53
CA GLY A 138 -31.77 19.01 -13.42
C GLY A 138 -31.85 17.50 -13.71
N GLY A 139 -30.75 16.85 -14.12
CA GLY A 139 -30.73 15.41 -14.39
C GLY A 139 -30.77 14.56 -13.13
N THR A 140 -31.34 13.36 -13.24
CA THR A 140 -31.37 12.35 -12.18
C THR A 140 -30.68 11.06 -12.64
N LEU A 141 -29.67 10.62 -11.89
CA LEU A 141 -28.96 9.36 -12.13
C LEU A 141 -29.04 8.48 -10.89
N GLU A 142 -29.73 7.34 -11.00
CA GLU A 142 -29.90 6.39 -9.90
C GLU A 142 -29.41 5.02 -10.39
N ILE A 143 -28.30 4.54 -9.84
CA ILE A 143 -27.72 3.25 -10.21
C ILE A 143 -27.41 2.46 -8.95
N HIS A 144 -28.04 1.29 -8.83
CA HIS A 144 -28.01 0.47 -7.64
C HIS A 144 -27.90 -1.01 -8.02
N GLY A 145 -26.67 -1.51 -8.17
CA GLY A 145 -26.38 -2.93 -8.34
C GLY A 145 -26.52 -3.72 -7.03
N LYS A 146 -26.31 -5.05 -7.11
CA LYS A 146 -26.34 -5.95 -5.96
C LYS A 146 -25.39 -5.46 -4.87
N GLN A 147 -25.85 -5.51 -3.64
CA GLN A 147 -25.00 -5.24 -2.48
C GLN A 147 -24.05 -6.42 -2.26
N LYS A 148 -22.75 -6.15 -2.32
CA LYS A 148 -21.69 -7.12 -2.01
C LYS A 148 -20.63 -6.43 -1.18
N LEU A 149 -20.00 -7.16 -0.24
CA LEU A 149 -18.87 -6.66 0.53
C LEU A 149 -17.78 -6.20 -0.46
N ALA A 150 -17.35 -4.94 -0.34
CA ALA A 150 -16.43 -4.36 -1.31
C ALA A 150 -15.00 -4.87 -1.15
N TRP A 151 -14.52 -4.93 0.08
CA TRP A 151 -13.21 -5.48 0.39
C TRP A 151 -13.16 -5.89 1.87
N THR A 152 -12.19 -6.73 2.19
CA THR A 152 -11.88 -7.25 3.53
C THR A 152 -10.37 -7.40 3.66
N GLN A 153 -9.89 -7.95 4.77
CA GLN A 153 -8.51 -8.39 4.92
C GLN A 153 -8.43 -9.92 4.93
N LEU A 154 -7.25 -10.45 4.63
CA LEU A 154 -6.90 -11.83 4.95
C LEU A 154 -7.07 -12.10 6.45
N ALA A 155 -7.36 -13.36 6.79
CA ALA A 155 -7.32 -13.87 8.17
C ALA A 155 -6.17 -14.86 8.39
N GLN A 156 -5.49 -15.26 7.31
CA GLN A 156 -4.30 -16.10 7.33
C GLN A 156 -3.41 -15.74 6.15
N THR A 157 -2.09 -15.82 6.34
CA THR A 157 -1.09 -15.62 5.29
C THR A 157 -1.34 -16.55 4.10
N VAL A 158 -1.33 -15.98 2.89
CA VAL A 158 -1.36 -16.70 1.61
C VAL A 158 0.07 -16.77 1.08
N PRO A 159 0.77 -17.89 1.23
CA PRO A 159 2.16 -18.03 0.81
C PRO A 159 2.31 -18.19 -0.70
N ALA A 160 3.45 -17.73 -1.21
CA ALA A 160 3.85 -17.98 -2.59
C ALA A 160 3.81 -19.49 -2.93
N GLY A 161 3.20 -19.83 -4.06
CA GLY A 161 3.02 -21.20 -4.53
C GLY A 161 1.82 -21.95 -3.94
N GLY A 162 1.05 -21.35 -3.02
CA GLY A 162 -0.20 -21.90 -2.49
C GLY A 162 -0.04 -23.03 -1.46
N LEU A 163 1.16 -23.28 -0.95
CA LEU A 163 1.41 -24.21 0.16
C LEU A 163 1.65 -23.43 1.45
N PRO A 164 1.03 -23.74 2.60
CA PRO A 164 1.20 -23.02 3.88
C PRO A 164 2.64 -22.68 4.30
N ARG A 165 3.63 -23.42 3.78
CA ARG A 165 5.06 -23.27 4.07
C ARG A 165 5.91 -23.00 2.81
N GLY A 166 5.28 -22.60 1.71
CA GLY A 166 5.91 -22.41 0.41
C GLY A 166 6.23 -23.73 -0.29
N THR A 167 6.77 -23.63 -1.50
CA THR A 167 7.33 -24.79 -2.21
C THR A 167 8.68 -25.20 -1.60
N TYR A 168 8.99 -26.49 -1.68
CA TYR A 168 10.29 -27.03 -1.28
C TYR A 168 11.03 -27.54 -2.52
N TYR A 169 12.30 -27.19 -2.66
CA TYR A 169 13.18 -27.74 -3.69
C TYR A 169 14.56 -28.05 -3.13
N TYR A 170 15.07 -29.24 -3.43
CA TYR A 170 16.44 -29.65 -3.11
C TYR A 170 17.09 -30.30 -4.32
N ASP A 171 18.35 -29.94 -4.55
CA ASP A 171 19.20 -30.52 -5.58
C ASP A 171 20.61 -30.79 -5.00
N SER A 172 21.03 -32.05 -5.05
CA SER A 172 22.33 -32.47 -4.53
C SER A 172 23.53 -31.88 -5.28
N THR A 173 23.34 -31.25 -6.44
CA THR A 173 24.43 -30.54 -7.13
C THR A 173 24.92 -29.31 -6.37
N ASN A 174 24.05 -28.67 -5.58
CA ASN A 174 24.39 -27.51 -4.76
C ASN A 174 25.12 -27.91 -3.46
N ARG A 175 24.84 -29.12 -2.96
CA ARG A 175 25.48 -29.72 -1.79
C ARG A 175 25.55 -31.22 -1.97
N TRP A 176 26.74 -31.72 -2.32
CA TRP A 176 26.92 -33.13 -2.64
C TRP A 176 26.75 -34.03 -1.41
N THR A 177 25.95 -35.08 -1.57
CA THR A 177 25.68 -36.12 -0.57
C THR A 177 25.74 -37.48 -1.25
N ARG A 178 26.18 -38.53 -0.56
CA ARG A 178 26.18 -39.91 -1.06
C ARG A 178 25.29 -40.79 -0.18
N GLY A 179 24.73 -41.85 -0.75
CA GLY A 179 23.86 -42.80 -0.07
C GLY A 179 22.38 -42.42 -0.14
N ILE A 180 21.61 -42.78 0.89
CA ILE A 180 20.16 -42.54 0.93
C ILE A 180 19.87 -41.17 1.53
N ASN A 181 19.12 -40.35 0.80
CA ASN A 181 18.65 -39.04 1.23
C ASN A 181 17.17 -39.15 1.59
N VAL A 182 16.75 -38.57 2.73
CA VAL A 182 15.39 -38.69 3.26
C VAL A 182 14.79 -37.33 3.55
N ARG A 183 13.52 -37.16 3.19
CA ARG A 183 12.67 -36.02 3.59
C ARG A 183 11.39 -36.54 4.23
N ALA A 184 11.09 -36.08 5.45
CA ALA A 184 9.82 -36.30 6.12
C ALA A 184 8.94 -35.06 5.96
N ILE A 185 7.74 -35.22 5.43
CA ILE A 185 6.85 -34.14 5.00
C ILE A 185 5.53 -34.21 5.79
N ASP A 186 5.08 -33.05 6.28
CA ASP A 186 3.78 -32.86 6.93
C ASP A 186 2.64 -33.02 5.93
N GLU A 187 1.72 -33.95 6.20
CA GLU A 187 0.60 -34.29 5.33
C GLU A 187 -0.45 -33.18 5.19
N THR A 188 -0.45 -32.22 6.12
CA THR A 188 -1.41 -31.10 6.13
C THR A 188 -0.80 -29.85 5.53
N SER A 189 0.45 -29.53 5.83
CA SER A 189 1.07 -28.27 5.40
C SER A 189 2.01 -28.39 4.21
N GLY A 190 2.37 -29.61 3.79
CA GLY A 190 3.37 -29.87 2.76
C GLY A 190 4.80 -29.48 3.16
N ALA A 191 5.05 -29.13 4.42
CA ALA A 191 6.40 -28.76 4.87
C ALA A 191 7.27 -29.97 5.09
N VAL A 192 8.53 -29.88 4.66
CA VAL A 192 9.58 -30.79 5.13
C VAL A 192 9.85 -30.46 6.61
N VAL A 193 9.45 -31.37 7.50
CA VAL A 193 9.55 -31.21 8.96
C VAL A 193 10.79 -31.87 9.55
N ASP A 194 11.39 -32.82 8.83
CA ASP A 194 12.66 -33.44 9.19
C ASP A 194 13.38 -33.92 7.94
N LEU A 195 14.71 -33.89 7.94
CA LEU A 195 15.53 -34.35 6.81
C LEU A 195 16.89 -34.85 7.30
N ALA A 196 17.41 -35.85 6.59
CA ALA A 196 18.75 -36.36 6.83
C ALA A 196 19.26 -37.09 5.59
N ASP A 197 20.58 -37.12 5.45
CA ASP A 197 21.29 -37.82 4.39
C ASP A 197 22.23 -38.85 5.05
N PHE A 198 22.31 -40.06 4.48
CA PHE A 198 22.96 -41.22 5.09
C PHE A 198 23.89 -41.90 4.08
N ASP A 199 25.20 -41.83 4.33
CA ASP A 199 26.21 -42.46 3.45
C ASP A 199 26.30 -43.97 3.70
N THR A 200 25.31 -44.69 3.17
CA THR A 200 25.19 -46.14 3.24
C THR A 200 26.17 -46.87 2.31
N TYR A 201 27.02 -46.16 1.57
CA TYR A 201 28.17 -46.75 0.88
C TYR A 201 29.40 -46.85 1.78
N GLU A 202 29.62 -45.83 2.63
CA GLU A 202 30.82 -45.74 3.46
C GLU A 202 30.68 -46.50 4.79
N SER A 203 29.51 -46.47 5.43
CA SER A 203 29.36 -46.98 6.81
C SER A 203 28.07 -47.77 7.05
N GLU A 204 28.18 -48.91 7.74
CA GLU A 204 27.04 -49.67 8.28
C GLU A 204 26.31 -48.89 9.39
N GLU A 205 27.03 -48.05 10.15
CA GLU A 205 26.43 -47.21 11.20
C GLU A 205 25.40 -46.23 10.63
N GLU A 206 25.68 -45.70 9.43
CA GLU A 206 24.75 -44.80 8.73
C GLU A 206 23.47 -45.52 8.29
N SER A 207 23.55 -46.82 7.98
CA SER A 207 22.36 -47.65 7.76
C SER A 207 21.52 -47.78 9.03
N ARG A 208 22.13 -48.01 10.19
CA ARG A 208 21.40 -48.05 11.49
C ARG A 208 20.81 -46.69 11.84
N ARG A 209 21.52 -45.60 11.53
CA ARG A 209 21.04 -44.23 11.73
C ARG A 209 19.82 -43.94 10.85
N LEU A 210 19.82 -44.41 9.61
CA LEU A 210 18.68 -44.35 8.69
C LEU A 210 17.47 -45.12 9.24
N ALA A 211 17.67 -46.35 9.72
CA ALA A 211 16.60 -47.15 10.33
C ALA A 211 15.96 -46.42 11.53
N ASN A 212 16.79 -45.87 12.42
CA ASN A 212 16.33 -45.11 13.59
C ASN A 212 15.63 -43.80 13.19
N PHE A 213 16.10 -43.13 12.13
CA PHE A 213 15.45 -41.93 11.61
C PHE A 213 14.05 -42.24 11.11
N ILE A 214 13.91 -43.24 10.24
CA ILE A 214 12.60 -43.68 9.72
C ILE A 214 11.69 -44.07 10.88
N ASP A 215 12.18 -44.79 11.89
CA ASP A 215 11.38 -45.25 13.04
C ASP A 215 10.81 -44.09 13.87
N ARG A 216 11.54 -42.97 14.00
CA ARG A 216 11.10 -41.77 14.74
C ARG A 216 10.05 -40.93 14.04
N ILE A 217 9.92 -41.05 12.72
CA ILE A 217 8.89 -40.32 11.96
C ILE A 217 7.50 -40.71 12.50
N PRO A 218 6.60 -39.78 12.84
CA PRO A 218 5.24 -40.12 13.26
C PRO A 218 4.44 -40.84 12.14
N PRO A 219 3.53 -41.79 12.47
CA PRO A 219 2.56 -42.31 11.51
C PRO A 219 1.72 -41.19 10.88
N GLY A 220 1.39 -41.31 9.59
CA GLY A 220 0.65 -40.30 8.82
C GLY A 220 1.54 -39.35 8.02
N ARG A 221 2.84 -39.21 8.38
CA ARG A 221 3.80 -38.40 7.62
C ARG A 221 4.11 -39.00 6.26
N ILE A 222 4.34 -38.13 5.28
CA ILE A 222 4.86 -38.51 3.96
C ILE A 222 6.38 -38.65 4.08
N VAL A 223 6.95 -39.69 3.48
CA VAL A 223 8.39 -40.00 3.48
C VAL A 223 8.85 -40.14 2.04
N ALA A 224 9.81 -39.29 1.66
CA ALA A 224 10.46 -39.30 0.37
C ALA A 224 11.92 -39.74 0.51
N LEU A 225 12.36 -40.66 -0.35
CA LEU A 225 13.67 -41.32 -0.31
C LEU A 225 14.31 -41.30 -1.71
N ALA A 226 15.59 -40.96 -1.79
CA ALA A 226 16.36 -41.05 -3.04
C ALA A 226 17.79 -41.55 -2.79
N ALA A 227 18.27 -42.44 -3.66
CA ALA A 227 19.68 -42.79 -3.71
C ALA A 227 20.49 -41.70 -4.45
N ASN A 228 21.68 -41.38 -3.95
CA ASN A 228 22.65 -40.52 -4.65
C ASN A 228 24.04 -41.16 -4.67
N ASP A 229 24.62 -41.27 -5.87
CA ASP A 229 25.81 -42.06 -6.22
C ASP A 229 25.67 -43.55 -5.92
N GLU A 230 25.86 -43.96 -4.67
CA GLU A 230 25.84 -45.36 -4.26
C GLU A 230 25.20 -45.47 -2.88
N ALA A 231 24.19 -46.33 -2.76
CA ALA A 231 23.42 -46.49 -1.53
C ALA A 231 23.33 -47.93 -1.01
N SER A 232 23.84 -48.93 -1.73
CA SER A 232 23.57 -50.34 -1.46
C SER A 232 24.65 -51.05 -0.62
N LYS A 233 25.92 -50.62 -0.67
CA LYS A 233 27.06 -51.43 -0.21
C LYS A 233 26.99 -51.85 1.27
N ASN A 234 26.64 -50.93 2.16
CA ASN A 234 26.49 -51.17 3.60
C ASN A 234 25.02 -51.00 4.07
N LEU A 235 24.05 -51.10 3.16
CA LEU A 235 22.63 -50.99 3.51
C LEU A 235 22.14 -52.26 4.24
N GLU A 236 22.31 -52.26 5.57
CA GLU A 236 21.89 -53.34 6.45
C GLU A 236 20.38 -53.64 6.42
N GLU A 237 20.02 -54.88 6.78
CA GLU A 237 18.63 -55.37 6.88
C GLU A 237 17.76 -54.53 7.82
N SER A 238 18.36 -53.92 8.85
CA SER A 238 17.66 -53.03 9.80
C SER A 238 17.02 -51.83 9.09
N ALA A 239 17.73 -51.20 8.15
CA ALA A 239 17.20 -50.11 7.33
C ALA A 239 16.24 -50.62 6.26
N LYS A 240 16.58 -51.72 5.57
CA LYS A 240 15.71 -52.32 4.55
C LYS A 240 14.34 -52.68 5.12
N SER A 241 14.30 -53.30 6.31
CA SER A 241 13.05 -53.61 7.01
C SER A 241 12.20 -52.36 7.27
N LYS A 242 12.83 -51.24 7.69
CA LYS A 242 12.10 -49.99 7.94
C LYS A 242 11.60 -49.33 6.67
N ILE A 243 12.34 -49.44 5.56
CA ILE A 243 11.91 -48.96 4.26
C ILE A 243 10.76 -49.84 3.70
N ARG A 244 10.79 -51.16 3.93
CA ARG A 244 9.68 -52.08 3.62
C ARG A 244 8.42 -51.73 4.40
N GLU A 245 8.55 -51.35 5.67
CA GLU A 245 7.42 -50.89 6.49
C GLU A 245 6.72 -49.65 5.90
N LEU A 246 7.42 -48.83 5.10
CA LEU A 246 6.85 -47.70 4.34
C LEU A 246 6.14 -48.12 3.05
N GLY A 247 6.31 -49.37 2.60
CA GLY A 247 5.67 -49.92 1.40
C GLY A 247 6.60 -50.18 0.21
N SER A 248 7.92 -49.99 0.35
CA SER A 248 8.87 -50.29 -0.73
C SER A 248 8.97 -51.80 -0.98
N VAL A 249 8.94 -52.17 -2.26
CA VAL A 249 9.21 -53.50 -2.82
C VAL A 249 10.56 -53.57 -3.55
N GLU A 250 11.17 -52.43 -3.92
CA GLU A 250 12.45 -52.38 -4.65
C GLU A 250 13.68 -52.33 -3.74
N VAL A 251 13.56 -51.91 -2.46
CA VAL A 251 14.71 -51.69 -1.56
C VAL A 251 15.59 -52.94 -1.34
N ASP A 252 14.99 -54.14 -1.36
CA ASP A 252 15.75 -55.39 -1.20
C ASP A 252 16.64 -55.67 -2.41
N SER A 253 16.24 -55.18 -3.58
CA SER A 253 16.92 -55.34 -4.87
C SER A 253 17.83 -54.16 -5.22
N LEU A 254 18.00 -53.19 -4.32
CA LEU A 254 18.83 -52.01 -4.56
C LEU A 254 20.30 -52.41 -4.75
N GLY A 255 20.80 -52.25 -5.97
CA GLY A 255 22.15 -52.64 -6.40
C GLY A 255 23.16 -51.50 -6.40
N HIS A 256 24.40 -51.85 -6.77
CA HIS A 256 25.51 -50.91 -6.84
C HIS A 256 25.18 -49.77 -7.81
N ARG A 257 25.05 -48.55 -7.27
CA ARG A 257 24.74 -47.31 -8.03
C ARG A 257 23.42 -47.32 -8.79
N ASP A 258 22.46 -48.14 -8.37
CA ASP A 258 21.11 -48.09 -8.92
C ASP A 258 20.47 -46.72 -8.59
N PRO A 259 20.01 -45.94 -9.59
CA PRO A 259 19.11 -44.84 -9.31
C PRO A 259 17.81 -45.38 -8.72
N TRP A 260 17.40 -44.83 -7.57
CA TRP A 260 16.19 -45.24 -6.87
C TRP A 260 15.52 -44.03 -6.23
N ALA A 261 14.23 -43.88 -6.48
CA ALA A 261 13.37 -42.84 -5.94
C ALA A 261 12.11 -43.47 -5.35
N PHE A 262 11.66 -42.98 -4.20
CA PHE A 262 10.51 -43.49 -3.47
C PHE A 262 9.75 -42.35 -2.79
N VAL A 263 8.41 -42.43 -2.78
CA VAL A 263 7.51 -41.60 -1.99
C VAL A 263 6.44 -42.51 -1.37
N GLY A 264 6.19 -42.40 -0.07
CA GLY A 264 5.12 -43.15 0.60
C GLY A 264 4.70 -42.52 1.93
N VAL A 265 3.60 -42.98 2.51
CA VAL A 265 3.07 -42.48 3.79
C VAL A 265 3.34 -43.50 4.90
N LYS A 266 4.00 -43.06 5.97
CA LYS A 266 4.30 -43.94 7.10
C LYS A 266 3.02 -44.44 7.76
N GLY A 267 2.87 -45.76 7.83
CA GLY A 267 1.65 -46.42 8.33
C GLY A 267 0.60 -46.70 7.25
N ASN A 268 0.83 -46.32 5.98
CA ASN A 268 -0.01 -46.66 4.84
C ASN A 268 0.82 -47.15 3.65
N GLN A 269 1.17 -48.44 3.66
CA GLN A 269 2.02 -49.07 2.63
C GLN A 269 1.44 -48.98 1.21
N SER A 270 0.11 -48.87 1.07
CA SER A 270 -0.54 -48.79 -0.26
C SER A 270 -0.30 -47.46 -0.99
N SER A 271 0.22 -46.45 -0.29
CA SER A 271 0.54 -45.14 -0.86
C SER A 271 1.92 -45.08 -1.51
N ALA A 272 2.74 -46.12 -1.39
CA ALA A 272 4.10 -46.13 -1.89
C ALA A 272 4.16 -46.11 -3.42
N VAL A 273 4.89 -45.14 -3.96
CA VAL A 273 5.28 -45.01 -5.36
C VAL A 273 6.80 -45.04 -5.41
N GLU A 274 7.38 -45.92 -6.21
CA GLU A 274 8.83 -45.98 -6.36
C GLU A 274 9.25 -46.40 -7.75
N GLN A 275 10.48 -46.06 -8.11
CA GLN A 275 11.14 -46.53 -9.30
C GLN A 275 12.59 -46.84 -8.99
N ARG A 276 13.08 -47.98 -9.46
CA ARG A 276 14.49 -48.35 -9.45
C ARG A 276 14.94 -48.62 -10.88
N ILE A 277 16.12 -48.14 -11.24
CA ILE A 277 16.77 -48.46 -12.50
C ILE A 277 18.05 -49.23 -12.19
N PRO A 278 18.22 -50.47 -12.70
CA PRO A 278 19.47 -51.20 -12.54
C PRO A 278 20.64 -50.46 -13.20
N TYR A 279 21.76 -50.34 -12.50
CA TYR A 279 22.97 -49.72 -13.02
C TYR A 279 23.51 -50.42 -14.27
N VAL A 280 23.80 -49.64 -15.32
CA VAL A 280 24.29 -50.16 -16.62
C VAL A 280 25.79 -49.90 -16.77
N ASP A 281 26.18 -48.62 -16.87
CA ASP A 281 27.57 -48.22 -17.03
C ASP A 281 27.84 -46.78 -16.55
N THR A 282 29.09 -46.35 -16.70
CA THR A 282 29.57 -45.03 -16.26
C THR A 282 29.04 -43.86 -17.10
N ASN A 283 28.41 -44.10 -18.26
CA ASN A 283 27.98 -43.05 -19.18
C ASN A 283 26.46 -42.84 -19.22
N MET A 284 25.63 -43.89 -19.13
CA MET A 284 24.17 -43.72 -19.18
C MET A 284 23.40 -44.86 -18.50
N THR A 285 23.04 -44.68 -17.22
CA THR A 285 22.10 -45.60 -16.52
C THR A 285 20.67 -45.06 -16.62
N GLY A 286 20.42 -43.79 -16.25
CA GLY A 286 19.11 -43.15 -16.38
C GLY A 286 18.66 -42.38 -15.13
N THR A 287 17.40 -41.96 -15.14
CA THR A 287 16.76 -41.21 -14.05
C THR A 287 15.55 -41.99 -13.55
N ALA A 288 15.57 -42.39 -12.28
CA ALA A 288 14.43 -42.95 -11.57
C ALA A 288 13.62 -41.83 -10.93
N THR A 289 12.30 -41.82 -11.10
CA THR A 289 11.38 -40.83 -10.53
C THR A 289 10.24 -41.46 -9.76
N ALA A 290 9.82 -40.81 -8.68
CA ALA A 290 8.62 -41.15 -7.93
C ALA A 290 7.85 -39.87 -7.64
N SER A 291 6.55 -39.87 -7.95
CA SER A 291 5.66 -38.71 -7.78
C SER A 291 4.36 -39.17 -7.13
N ALA A 292 3.91 -38.45 -6.10
CA ALA A 292 2.63 -38.72 -5.44
C ALA A 292 1.90 -37.42 -5.06
N ARG A 293 0.57 -37.45 -5.14
CA ARG A 293 -0.31 -36.32 -4.81
C ARG A 293 -1.05 -36.53 -3.50
N PHE A 294 -1.14 -35.47 -2.70
CA PHE A 294 -1.71 -35.47 -1.37
C PHE A 294 -2.78 -34.37 -1.24
N HIS A 295 -3.85 -34.68 -0.54
CA HIS A 295 -4.92 -33.72 -0.23
C HIS A 295 -4.66 -33.13 1.14
N SER A 296 -4.70 -31.80 1.24
CA SER A 296 -4.65 -31.08 2.51
C SER A 296 -5.86 -30.16 2.66
N VAL A 297 -6.05 -29.63 3.87
CA VAL A 297 -7.05 -28.58 4.13
C VAL A 297 -6.75 -27.27 3.39
N PHE A 298 -5.53 -27.09 2.87
CA PHE A 298 -5.09 -25.91 2.13
C PHE A 298 -5.03 -26.15 0.62
N GLY A 299 -5.52 -27.29 0.14
CA GLY A 299 -5.49 -27.68 -1.27
C GLY A 299 -4.65 -28.93 -1.52
N LEU A 300 -4.45 -29.24 -2.80
CA LEU A 300 -3.67 -30.38 -3.26
C LEU A 300 -2.18 -30.00 -3.33
N PHE A 301 -1.29 -30.96 -3.05
CA PHE A 301 0.14 -30.81 -3.31
C PHE A 301 0.78 -32.10 -3.81
N GLU A 302 1.87 -31.96 -4.54
CA GLU A 302 2.61 -33.04 -5.20
C GLU A 302 4.03 -33.11 -4.62
N VAL A 303 4.47 -34.33 -4.36
CA VAL A 303 5.84 -34.64 -3.92
C VAL A 303 6.52 -35.39 -5.05
N ASP A 304 7.57 -34.80 -5.60
CA ASP A 304 8.38 -35.39 -6.67
C ASP A 304 9.78 -35.69 -6.16
N VAL A 305 10.27 -36.87 -6.50
CA VAL A 305 11.61 -37.34 -6.14
C VAL A 305 12.27 -37.90 -7.37
N ALA A 306 13.53 -37.53 -7.61
CA ALA A 306 14.33 -38.10 -8.67
C ALA A 306 15.71 -38.54 -8.17
N SER A 307 16.21 -39.64 -8.72
CA SER A 307 17.55 -40.15 -8.55
C SER A 307 18.13 -40.41 -9.94
N GLU A 308 19.29 -39.84 -10.24
CA GLU A 308 19.89 -39.82 -11.57
C GLU A 308 21.30 -40.37 -11.54
N TRP A 309 21.64 -41.15 -12.56
CA TRP A 309 23.00 -41.48 -12.94
C TRP A 309 23.17 -41.29 -14.45
N VAL A 310 23.54 -40.07 -14.85
CA VAL A 310 23.59 -39.62 -16.25
C VAL A 310 24.92 -38.93 -16.50
N GLY A 311 25.64 -39.34 -17.56
CA GLY A 311 26.92 -38.73 -17.95
C GLY A 311 28.03 -38.88 -16.90
N GLY A 312 27.99 -39.95 -16.10
CA GLY A 312 28.95 -40.24 -15.03
C GLY A 312 28.80 -39.36 -13.80
N ARG A 313 27.68 -38.64 -13.66
CA ARG A 313 27.36 -37.81 -12.50
C ARG A 313 26.10 -38.31 -11.84
N ALA A 314 26.16 -38.41 -10.52
CA ALA A 314 24.99 -38.68 -9.70
C ALA A 314 24.29 -37.38 -9.30
N ARG A 315 22.96 -37.41 -9.29
CA ARG A 315 22.12 -36.31 -8.81
C ARG A 315 20.86 -36.87 -8.20
N CYS A 316 20.43 -36.33 -7.07
CA CYS A 316 19.08 -36.56 -6.57
C CYS A 316 18.38 -35.22 -6.34
N THR A 317 17.07 -35.20 -6.57
CA THR A 317 16.24 -34.02 -6.34
C THR A 317 14.98 -34.40 -5.59
N PHE A 318 14.52 -33.46 -4.76
CA PHE A 318 13.25 -33.56 -4.04
C PHE A 318 12.50 -32.26 -4.27
N SER A 319 11.22 -32.34 -4.56
CA SER A 319 10.36 -31.15 -4.59
C SER A 319 9.00 -31.40 -3.98
N VAL A 320 8.49 -30.40 -3.26
CA VAL A 320 7.11 -30.37 -2.76
C VAL A 320 6.48 -29.10 -3.30
N ASN A 321 5.47 -29.25 -4.14
CA ASN A 321 4.83 -28.14 -4.82
C ASN A 321 3.32 -28.25 -4.64
N GLY A 322 2.63 -27.12 -4.43
CA GLY A 322 1.17 -27.11 -4.53
C GLY A 322 0.76 -27.68 -5.88
N SER A 323 -0.36 -28.38 -5.97
CA SER A 323 -0.91 -28.80 -7.26
C SER A 323 -1.47 -27.57 -7.98
N ALA A 324 -1.32 -27.49 -9.30
CA ALA A 324 -1.93 -26.42 -10.06
C ALA A 324 -3.46 -26.48 -9.94
N GLY A 325 -4.10 -25.35 -9.62
CA GLY A 325 -5.52 -25.15 -9.91
C GLY A 325 -6.32 -24.48 -8.81
N GLU A 326 -6.17 -24.87 -7.54
CA GLU A 326 -7.13 -24.47 -6.49
C GLU A 326 -6.48 -24.20 -5.13
N TYR A 327 -6.83 -23.06 -4.52
CA TYR A 327 -6.39 -22.69 -3.17
C TYR A 327 -7.54 -22.04 -2.39
N VAL A 328 -7.70 -22.35 -1.11
CA VAL A 328 -8.71 -21.71 -0.25
C VAL A 328 -8.03 -20.63 0.59
N ILE A 329 -8.53 -19.40 0.50
CA ILE A 329 -8.07 -18.27 1.31
C ILE A 329 -9.05 -18.03 2.46
N ASN A 330 -8.52 -17.61 3.61
CA ASN A 330 -9.29 -17.25 4.80
C ASN A 330 -9.37 -15.73 4.92
N LEU A 331 -10.56 -15.21 5.19
CA LEU A 331 -10.88 -13.79 5.18
C LEU A 331 -11.45 -13.36 6.54
N LYS A 332 -11.22 -12.10 6.90
CA LYS A 332 -11.62 -11.54 8.19
C LYS A 332 -13.15 -11.43 8.32
N ASP A 333 -13.81 -10.94 7.27
CA ASP A 333 -15.24 -10.63 7.27
C ASP A 333 -16.07 -11.66 6.49
N ASP A 334 -17.40 -11.57 6.59
CA ASP A 334 -18.32 -12.47 5.90
C ASP A 334 -18.36 -12.17 4.40
N VAL A 335 -18.02 -13.17 3.59
CA VAL A 335 -17.89 -13.10 2.14
C VAL A 335 -18.95 -13.90 1.40
N THR A 336 -20.06 -14.26 2.04
CA THR A 336 -21.19 -14.97 1.41
C THR A 336 -21.82 -14.21 0.25
N SER A 337 -21.61 -12.89 0.20
CA SER A 337 -22.03 -12.06 -0.94
C SER A 337 -21.17 -12.24 -2.20
N TRP A 338 -20.01 -12.90 -2.11
CA TRP A 338 -19.13 -13.19 -3.25
C TRP A 338 -19.55 -14.51 -3.90
N GLU A 339 -19.65 -14.52 -5.22
CA GLU A 339 -20.19 -15.61 -6.04
C GLU A 339 -19.04 -16.22 -6.89
N PRO A 340 -19.10 -17.52 -7.23
CA PRO A 340 -18.16 -18.11 -8.20
C PRO A 340 -18.17 -17.33 -9.53
N GLY A 341 -16.99 -17.12 -10.12
CA GLY A 341 -16.77 -16.28 -11.29
C GLY A 341 -16.49 -14.81 -10.98
N ASP A 342 -16.65 -14.37 -9.73
CA ASP A 342 -16.17 -13.05 -9.31
C ASP A 342 -14.63 -12.98 -9.39
N HIS A 343 -14.12 -11.82 -9.77
CA HIS A 343 -12.71 -11.50 -9.67
C HIS A 343 -12.43 -10.74 -8.37
N ILE A 344 -11.36 -11.14 -7.70
CA ILE A 344 -10.80 -10.46 -6.53
C ILE A 344 -9.36 -10.06 -6.80
N VAL A 345 -8.86 -9.09 -6.04
CA VAL A 345 -7.45 -8.72 -5.99
C VAL A 345 -6.93 -8.84 -4.57
N LEU A 346 -5.78 -9.49 -4.40
CA LEU A 346 -5.01 -9.52 -3.16
C LEU A 346 -3.98 -8.38 -3.21
N ALA A 347 -3.98 -7.53 -2.19
CA ALA A 347 -3.03 -6.44 -2.07
C ALA A 347 -1.59 -6.95 -1.91
N SER A 348 -0.63 -6.19 -2.43
CA SER A 348 0.78 -6.40 -2.04
C SER A 348 0.90 -6.23 -0.52
N THR A 349 1.73 -7.07 0.09
CA THR A 349 2.12 -6.90 1.50
C THR A 349 3.62 -6.70 1.63
N ASP A 350 4.28 -6.38 0.52
CA ASP A 350 5.70 -6.10 0.43
C ASP A 350 5.93 -4.69 -0.15
N TYR A 351 7.18 -4.26 -0.26
CA TYR A 351 7.54 -2.93 -0.75
C TYR A 351 7.09 -2.65 -2.19
N ASN A 352 6.98 -3.69 -3.03
CA ASN A 352 6.62 -3.54 -4.43
C ASN A 352 5.11 -3.65 -4.62
N MET A 353 4.45 -2.57 -5.06
CA MET A 353 3.01 -2.57 -5.34
C MET A 353 2.60 -3.56 -6.43
N GLU A 354 3.50 -3.88 -7.37
CA GLU A 354 3.28 -4.80 -8.48
C GLU A 354 3.18 -6.27 -8.05
N GLN A 355 3.31 -6.55 -6.75
CA GLN A 355 3.04 -7.86 -6.16
C GLN A 355 1.56 -8.06 -5.78
N ALA A 356 0.68 -7.10 -6.10
CA ALA A 356 -0.76 -7.36 -6.06
C ALA A 356 -1.14 -8.40 -7.13
N GLU A 357 -2.08 -9.29 -6.81
CA GLU A 357 -2.45 -10.41 -7.69
C GLU A 357 -3.97 -10.57 -7.79
N GLU A 358 -4.46 -10.78 -9.01
CA GLU A 358 -5.86 -11.04 -9.29
C GLU A 358 -6.17 -12.53 -9.37
N PHE A 359 -7.33 -12.91 -8.87
CA PHE A 359 -7.83 -14.27 -8.93
C PHE A 359 -9.31 -14.32 -9.23
N GLU A 360 -9.72 -15.33 -10.00
CA GLU A 360 -11.12 -15.68 -10.19
C GLU A 360 -11.56 -16.64 -9.07
N LEU A 361 -12.76 -16.42 -8.52
CA LEU A 361 -13.35 -17.28 -7.50
C LEU A 361 -13.97 -18.53 -8.11
N MET A 362 -13.70 -19.69 -7.51
CA MET A 362 -14.25 -20.97 -7.94
C MET A 362 -15.37 -21.44 -7.01
N PRO A 363 -16.25 -22.36 -7.48
CA PRO A 363 -17.20 -23.03 -6.62
C PRO A 363 -16.50 -23.69 -5.42
N CYS A 364 -16.96 -23.37 -4.22
CA CYS A 364 -16.44 -23.92 -2.98
C CYS A 364 -17.60 -24.38 -2.09
N GLY A 365 -18.05 -25.62 -2.26
CA GLY A 365 -19.12 -26.19 -1.45
C GLY A 365 -18.70 -26.51 -0.01
N GLU A 366 -17.39 -26.54 0.23
CA GLU A 366 -16.74 -26.81 1.51
C GLU A 366 -16.34 -25.55 2.29
N CYS A 367 -16.40 -24.36 1.67
CA CYS A 367 -16.00 -23.11 2.30
C CYS A 367 -17.00 -22.67 3.37
N SER A 368 -16.47 -22.12 4.47
CA SER A 368 -17.29 -21.33 5.42
C SER A 368 -17.64 -19.95 4.84
N ASN A 369 -18.48 -19.19 5.55
CA ASN A 369 -18.81 -17.81 5.21
C ASN A 369 -17.63 -16.82 5.28
N HIS A 370 -16.45 -17.26 5.74
CA HIS A 370 -15.21 -16.48 5.81
C HIS A 370 -14.11 -17.03 4.88
N GLN A 371 -14.47 -17.85 3.91
CA GLN A 371 -13.53 -18.52 3.01
C GLN A 371 -13.99 -18.44 1.56
N VAL A 372 -13.04 -18.31 0.65
CA VAL A 372 -13.28 -18.47 -0.79
C VAL A 372 -12.18 -19.32 -1.41
N LYS A 373 -12.51 -19.97 -2.52
CA LYS A 373 -11.55 -20.75 -3.32
C LYS A 373 -11.13 -19.94 -4.54
N ILE A 374 -9.84 -19.76 -4.74
CA ILE A 374 -9.25 -19.03 -5.87
C ILE A 374 -8.73 -19.99 -6.94
N ASN A 375 -8.86 -19.59 -8.21
CA ASN A 375 -8.28 -20.28 -9.36
C ASN A 375 -6.80 -19.89 -9.53
N GLY A 376 -5.89 -20.87 -9.49
CA GLY A 376 -4.45 -20.66 -9.65
C GLY A 376 -3.66 -20.64 -8.34
N LYS A 377 -2.47 -20.04 -8.37
CA LYS A 377 -1.55 -19.94 -7.22
C LYS A 377 -1.00 -18.53 -7.13
N ALA A 378 -0.91 -18.01 -5.90
CA ALA A 378 -0.19 -16.77 -5.64
C ALA A 378 1.29 -16.93 -5.99
N LYS A 379 1.83 -15.99 -6.76
CA LYS A 379 3.25 -15.88 -7.07
C LYS A 379 4.02 -15.29 -5.89
N TYR A 380 3.39 -14.41 -5.12
CA TYR A 380 3.97 -13.77 -3.96
C TYR A 380 3.26 -14.19 -2.68
N THR A 381 3.92 -13.99 -1.55
CA THR A 381 3.33 -14.14 -0.23
C THR A 381 2.52 -12.89 0.10
N HIS A 382 1.23 -13.07 0.39
CA HIS A 382 0.36 -12.04 0.94
C HIS A 382 0.19 -12.29 2.44
N PHE A 383 0.83 -11.46 3.25
CA PHE A 383 0.85 -11.57 4.70
C PHE A 383 -0.56 -11.37 5.27
N GLY A 384 -1.02 -12.30 6.09
CA GLY A 384 -2.40 -12.35 6.58
C GLY A 384 -2.50 -12.53 8.08
N GLU A 385 -1.49 -12.07 8.82
CA GLU A 385 -1.40 -12.18 10.28
C GLU A 385 -1.34 -10.82 11.00
N VAL A 386 -1.75 -10.82 12.27
CA VAL A 386 -1.47 -9.73 13.21
C VAL A 386 -0.12 -10.03 13.87
N SER A 387 0.84 -9.14 13.70
CA SER A 387 2.23 -9.32 14.16
C SER A 387 2.58 -8.23 15.18
N ASP A 388 3.13 -8.62 16.33
CA ASP A 388 3.59 -7.70 17.38
C ASP A 388 2.55 -6.64 17.83
N GLU A 389 1.27 -7.02 17.85
CA GLU A 389 0.09 -6.17 18.16
C GLU A 389 -0.36 -5.24 17.01
N VAL A 390 0.25 -5.35 15.82
CA VAL A 390 -0.11 -4.56 14.64
C VAL A 390 -0.79 -5.44 13.60
N ASP A 391 -1.95 -5.00 13.11
CA ASP A 391 -2.68 -5.66 12.03
C ASP A 391 -2.02 -5.34 10.69
N MET A 392 -1.23 -6.28 10.18
CA MET A 392 -0.52 -6.17 8.88
C MET A 392 -1.18 -7.04 7.79
N ARG A 393 -2.41 -7.49 8.01
CA ARG A 393 -3.12 -8.38 7.08
C ARG A 393 -3.39 -7.65 5.78
N GLY A 394 -3.03 -8.26 4.66
CA GLY A 394 -3.26 -7.72 3.32
C GLY A 394 -4.75 -7.66 2.99
N GLU A 395 -5.13 -6.63 2.25
CA GLU A 395 -6.48 -6.38 1.77
C GLU A 395 -6.83 -7.32 0.61
N VAL A 396 -8.11 -7.67 0.53
CA VAL A 396 -8.72 -8.45 -0.55
C VAL A 396 -9.92 -7.67 -1.07
N GLY A 397 -9.82 -7.13 -2.28
CA GLY A 397 -10.85 -6.32 -2.92
C GLY A 397 -11.66 -7.11 -3.95
N LEU A 398 -12.98 -6.92 -3.97
CA LEU A 398 -13.87 -7.46 -4.99
C LEU A 398 -13.91 -6.53 -6.20
N LEU A 399 -13.58 -7.07 -7.38
CA LEU A 399 -13.57 -6.31 -8.63
C LEU A 399 -14.90 -6.41 -9.39
N THR A 400 -15.56 -7.56 -9.34
CA THR A 400 -16.76 -7.83 -10.15
C THR A 400 -18.04 -7.28 -9.54
N ARG A 401 -18.85 -6.59 -10.35
CA ARG A 401 -20.23 -6.18 -10.03
C ARG A 401 -21.19 -6.55 -11.17
N ASN A 402 -22.48 -6.62 -10.85
CA ASN A 402 -23.51 -6.97 -11.84
C ASN A 402 -23.97 -5.80 -12.72
N VAL A 403 -23.63 -4.56 -12.32
CA VAL A 403 -23.82 -3.38 -13.16
C VAL A 403 -22.44 -2.86 -13.55
N LYS A 404 -22.18 -2.73 -14.86
CA LYS A 404 -20.87 -2.40 -15.40
C LYS A 404 -20.91 -1.16 -16.29
N PHE A 405 -19.91 -0.31 -16.15
CA PHE A 405 -19.62 0.82 -17.01
C PHE A 405 -18.25 0.60 -17.63
N GLN A 406 -18.17 0.63 -18.95
CA GLN A 406 -16.91 0.39 -19.64
C GLN A 406 -16.71 1.25 -20.88
N GLY A 407 -15.45 1.59 -21.14
CA GLY A 407 -15.00 2.04 -22.46
C GLY A 407 -14.62 0.84 -23.33
N GLU A 408 -15.06 0.86 -24.59
CA GLU A 408 -14.47 -0.01 -25.61
C GLU A 408 -13.13 0.58 -26.02
N VAL A 409 -12.10 -0.25 -26.08
CA VAL A 409 -10.73 0.15 -26.41
C VAL A 409 -10.20 -0.72 -27.55
N GLU A 410 -9.12 -0.26 -28.17
CA GLU A 410 -8.36 -1.05 -29.13
C GLU A 410 -7.31 -1.92 -28.44
N ASP A 411 -6.84 -2.97 -29.12
CA ASP A 411 -5.86 -3.93 -28.57
C ASP A 411 -4.45 -3.32 -28.37
N GLU A 412 -4.11 -2.27 -29.12
CA GLU A 412 -2.82 -1.60 -29.09
C GLU A 412 -3.00 -0.08 -29.09
N CYS A 413 -1.97 0.65 -28.62
CA CYS A 413 -1.98 2.11 -28.73
C CYS A 413 -1.95 2.60 -30.18
N TYR A 414 -2.62 3.73 -30.46
CA TYR A 414 -2.67 4.33 -31.80
C TYR A 414 -2.68 5.86 -31.78
N GLY A 415 -2.41 6.46 -32.93
CA GLY A 415 -2.52 7.90 -33.15
C GLY A 415 -1.65 8.71 -32.20
N ASN A 416 -2.21 9.78 -31.65
CA ASN A 416 -1.53 10.66 -30.69
C ASN A 416 -1.87 10.29 -29.22
N ASN A 417 -2.28 9.05 -28.96
CA ASN A 417 -2.76 8.61 -27.65
C ASN A 417 -1.63 8.25 -26.66
N PHE A 418 -0.56 9.06 -26.64
CA PHE A 418 0.61 8.88 -25.79
C PHE A 418 1.34 7.54 -25.94
N CYS A 419 1.41 6.99 -27.17
CA CYS A 419 2.03 5.68 -27.44
C CYS A 419 3.54 5.60 -27.16
N GLN A 420 4.20 6.74 -26.91
CA GLN A 420 5.57 6.78 -26.43
C GLN A 420 5.71 6.38 -24.95
N PHE A 421 4.62 6.34 -24.19
CA PHE A 421 4.59 5.97 -22.77
C PHE A 421 3.72 4.76 -22.47
N PHE A 422 2.66 4.54 -23.25
CA PHE A 422 1.74 3.42 -23.07
C PHE A 422 1.68 2.58 -24.35
N ASP A 423 1.78 1.26 -24.23
CA ASP A 423 1.67 0.31 -25.34
C ASP A 423 0.21 -0.12 -25.62
N TYR A 424 -0.74 0.32 -24.79
CA TYR A 424 -2.18 0.06 -24.90
C TYR A 424 -3.01 1.35 -25.13
N ASP A 425 -4.25 1.18 -25.58
CA ASP A 425 -5.19 2.29 -25.78
C ASP A 425 -5.68 2.87 -24.44
N THR A 426 -5.33 4.12 -24.18
CA THR A 426 -5.73 4.88 -22.99
C THR A 426 -6.99 5.74 -23.20
N TYR A 427 -7.72 5.58 -24.30
CA TYR A 427 -8.92 6.37 -24.61
C TYR A 427 -10.20 5.65 -24.16
N GLY A 428 -10.41 5.53 -22.85
CA GLY A 428 -11.60 4.91 -22.25
C GLY A 428 -12.87 5.78 -22.28
N GLY A 429 -13.95 5.27 -21.68
CA GLY A 429 -15.18 6.04 -21.45
C GLY A 429 -15.11 6.90 -20.18
N HIS A 430 -15.95 7.91 -20.03
CA HIS A 430 -15.93 8.74 -18.81
C HIS A 430 -17.33 9.16 -18.33
N LEU A 431 -17.53 9.27 -17.01
CA LEU A 431 -18.75 9.79 -16.38
C LEU A 431 -18.47 11.16 -15.79
N LYS A 432 -19.23 12.17 -16.21
CA LYS A 432 -19.13 13.55 -15.70
C LYS A 432 -20.47 14.02 -15.17
N ILE A 433 -20.48 14.49 -13.93
CA ILE A 433 -21.64 15.02 -13.22
C ILE A 433 -21.40 16.51 -13.01
N LEU A 434 -22.25 17.36 -13.61
CA LEU A 434 -22.13 18.82 -13.55
C LEU A 434 -22.99 19.42 -12.44
N SER A 435 -22.71 20.68 -12.09
CA SER A 435 -23.51 21.47 -11.16
C SER A 435 -25.02 21.47 -11.43
N GLY A 436 -25.80 21.48 -10.34
CA GLY A 436 -27.25 21.64 -10.36
C GLY A 436 -28.02 20.41 -10.84
N PHE A 437 -27.42 19.22 -10.83
CA PHE A 437 -28.17 17.96 -10.99
C PHE A 437 -29.24 17.84 -9.90
N LYS A 438 -30.30 17.05 -10.17
CA LYS A 438 -31.42 16.88 -9.24
C LYS A 438 -31.14 15.83 -8.18
N ASN A 439 -30.66 14.65 -8.56
CA ASN A 439 -30.16 13.60 -7.67
C ASN A 439 -29.13 12.74 -8.40
N VAL A 440 -28.08 12.31 -7.71
CA VAL A 440 -27.11 11.33 -8.20
C VAL A 440 -26.79 10.35 -7.08
N HIS A 441 -27.01 9.06 -7.30
CA HIS A 441 -26.59 8.01 -6.38
C HIS A 441 -26.03 6.83 -7.17
N LEU A 442 -24.79 6.45 -6.85
CA LEU A 442 -24.09 5.37 -7.50
C LEU A 442 -23.75 4.30 -6.47
N SER A 443 -24.21 3.07 -6.69
CA SER A 443 -23.89 1.96 -5.80
C SER A 443 -23.82 0.60 -6.49
N GLY A 444 -22.83 -0.21 -6.11
CA GLY A 444 -22.66 -1.57 -6.64
C GLY A 444 -22.31 -1.61 -8.14
N ILE A 445 -21.41 -0.74 -8.59
CA ILE A 445 -21.05 -0.58 -10.01
C ILE A 445 -19.57 -0.93 -10.23
N GLU A 446 -19.29 -1.67 -11.29
CA GLU A 446 -17.96 -1.92 -11.82
C GLU A 446 -17.64 -0.92 -12.93
N PHE A 447 -16.55 -0.17 -12.81
CA PHE A 447 -16.00 0.71 -13.84
C PHE A 447 -14.68 0.11 -14.34
N THR A 448 -14.60 -0.22 -15.62
CA THR A 448 -13.38 -0.75 -16.21
C THR A 448 -13.08 -0.17 -17.59
N ARG A 449 -11.80 0.06 -17.92
CA ARG A 449 -11.39 0.75 -19.15
C ARG A 449 -12.08 2.11 -19.31
N MET A 450 -12.28 2.77 -18.18
CA MET A 450 -12.82 4.12 -18.10
C MET A 450 -11.67 5.10 -17.85
N GLY A 451 -11.92 6.40 -18.00
CA GLY A 451 -10.89 7.43 -17.93
C GLY A 451 -10.12 7.60 -19.24
N GLN A 452 -9.48 8.75 -19.39
CA GLN A 452 -8.64 9.08 -20.53
C GLN A 452 -7.42 9.89 -20.07
N GLN A 453 -6.34 9.86 -20.85
CA GLN A 453 -5.24 10.84 -20.74
C GLN A 453 -5.65 12.21 -21.34
N VAL A 454 -6.89 12.64 -21.08
CA VAL A 454 -7.48 13.94 -21.42
C VAL A 454 -8.06 14.56 -20.15
N VAL A 455 -7.69 15.80 -19.84
CA VAL A 455 -8.15 16.51 -18.63
C VAL A 455 -9.68 16.56 -18.57
N GLY A 456 -10.24 16.19 -17.42
CA GLY A 456 -11.69 16.18 -17.17
C GLY A 456 -12.44 14.94 -17.65
N SER A 457 -11.76 13.91 -18.19
CA SER A 457 -12.35 12.65 -18.65
C SER A 457 -11.99 11.50 -17.69
N TYR A 458 -12.73 11.34 -16.59
CA TYR A 458 -12.45 10.36 -15.53
C TYR A 458 -13.58 9.32 -15.36
N PRO A 459 -13.32 8.13 -14.75
CA PRO A 459 -14.35 7.12 -14.53
C PRO A 459 -15.53 7.62 -13.73
N VAL A 460 -15.30 8.43 -12.68
CA VAL A 460 -16.32 9.12 -11.92
C VAL A 460 -15.84 10.54 -11.61
N HIS A 461 -16.47 11.55 -12.22
CA HIS A 461 -16.07 12.95 -12.09
C HIS A 461 -17.23 13.84 -11.63
N PHE A 462 -17.18 14.35 -10.41
CA PHE A 462 -18.03 15.45 -9.96
C PHE A 462 -17.35 16.78 -10.28
N HIS A 463 -17.87 17.48 -11.28
CA HIS A 463 -17.25 18.66 -11.86
C HIS A 463 -18.00 19.92 -11.46
N MET A 464 -17.38 20.70 -10.58
CA MET A 464 -17.88 21.97 -10.05
C MET A 464 -19.30 21.85 -9.49
N ALA A 465 -19.62 20.73 -8.82
CA ALA A 465 -20.99 20.44 -8.40
C ALA A 465 -21.49 21.31 -7.23
N GLY A 466 -20.57 21.98 -6.52
CA GLY A 466 -20.90 22.75 -5.31
C GLY A 466 -21.18 21.84 -4.12
N ASP A 467 -22.06 22.28 -3.23
CA ASP A 467 -22.48 21.49 -2.07
C ASP A 467 -23.49 20.42 -2.52
N VAL A 468 -23.15 19.13 -2.32
CA VAL A 468 -24.00 17.98 -2.72
C VAL A 468 -24.60 17.22 -1.53
N ASP A 469 -24.52 17.83 -0.35
CA ASP A 469 -25.06 17.39 0.94
C ASP A 469 -26.29 18.23 1.36
N GLU A 470 -26.71 18.14 2.63
CA GLU A 470 -27.81 18.94 3.15
C GLU A 470 -27.54 20.46 3.11
N VAL A 471 -26.27 20.89 3.10
CA VAL A 471 -25.90 22.31 2.94
C VAL A 471 -26.30 22.81 1.56
N GLY A 472 -26.13 21.96 0.54
CA GLY A 472 -26.59 22.21 -0.83
C GLY A 472 -28.10 22.11 -1.03
N GLY A 473 -28.87 21.75 0.02
CA GLY A 473 -30.31 21.57 -0.05
C GLY A 473 -30.75 20.18 -0.55
N TYR A 474 -29.83 19.22 -0.64
CA TYR A 474 -30.16 17.84 -1.01
C TYR A 474 -30.80 17.12 0.17
N SER A 475 -32.09 16.77 0.06
CA SER A 475 -32.80 15.93 1.05
C SER A 475 -32.29 14.48 1.08
N ARG A 476 -31.65 14.04 0.00
CA ARG A 476 -30.90 12.79 -0.12
C ARG A 476 -29.50 13.18 -0.58
N PRO A 477 -28.53 13.30 0.35
CA PRO A 477 -27.16 13.64 0.00
C PRO A 477 -26.59 12.69 -1.05
N THR A 478 -25.80 13.25 -1.95
CA THR A 478 -25.18 12.50 -3.05
C THR A 478 -24.09 11.58 -2.53
N TYR A 479 -24.02 10.36 -3.04
CA TYR A 479 -23.00 9.40 -2.68
C TYR A 479 -22.52 8.56 -3.86
N VAL A 480 -21.29 8.07 -3.71
CA VAL A 480 -20.74 6.95 -4.47
C VAL A 480 -20.32 5.88 -3.47
N ARG A 481 -20.88 4.68 -3.57
CA ARG A 481 -20.56 3.60 -2.63
C ARG A 481 -20.46 2.23 -3.26
N GLU A 482 -19.73 1.31 -2.66
CA GLU A 482 -19.67 -0.09 -3.14
C GLU A 482 -19.20 -0.18 -4.60
N LEU A 483 -18.35 0.75 -5.06
CA LEU A 483 -17.86 0.78 -6.43
C LEU A 483 -16.59 -0.07 -6.55
N SER A 484 -16.41 -0.67 -7.71
CA SER A 484 -15.14 -1.23 -8.16
C SER A 484 -14.68 -0.43 -9.37
N ILE A 485 -13.51 0.20 -9.31
CA ILE A 485 -12.95 1.03 -10.38
C ILE A 485 -11.57 0.47 -10.69
N HIS A 486 -11.44 -0.22 -11.82
CA HIS A 486 -10.21 -0.95 -12.10
C HIS A 486 -9.79 -1.00 -13.56
N HIS A 487 -8.49 -1.10 -13.82
CA HIS A 487 -7.89 -1.02 -15.17
C HIS A 487 -8.37 0.24 -15.92
N CYS A 488 -8.24 1.39 -15.25
CA CYS A 488 -8.77 2.67 -15.74
C CYS A 488 -7.63 3.65 -16.11
N PHE A 489 -7.83 4.43 -17.16
CA PHE A 489 -6.82 5.27 -17.79
C PHE A 489 -6.83 6.70 -17.28
N SER A 490 -7.06 6.87 -15.98
CA SER A 490 -7.17 8.11 -15.19
C SER A 490 -8.58 8.61 -14.93
N ARG A 491 -9.06 8.73 -13.68
CA ARG A 491 -8.54 8.46 -12.32
C ARG A 491 -9.40 7.37 -11.65
N CYS A 492 -9.60 7.36 -10.32
CA CYS A 492 -10.74 6.66 -9.69
C CYS A 492 -11.92 7.63 -9.56
N VAL A 493 -12.08 8.27 -8.40
CA VAL A 493 -13.10 9.30 -8.14
C VAL A 493 -12.44 10.67 -8.11
N THR A 494 -12.86 11.56 -9.00
CA THR A 494 -12.43 12.95 -9.02
C THR A 494 -13.51 13.86 -8.43
N ILE A 495 -13.12 14.62 -7.42
CA ILE A 495 -13.92 15.64 -6.75
C ILE A 495 -13.32 17.00 -7.13
N HIS A 496 -14.03 17.75 -7.97
CA HIS A 496 -13.56 19.05 -8.47
C HIS A 496 -14.59 20.12 -8.10
N GLY A 497 -14.20 21.12 -7.31
CA GLY A 497 -15.10 22.20 -6.87
C GLY A 497 -16.41 21.68 -6.23
N THR A 498 -16.32 20.55 -5.54
CA THR A 498 -17.46 19.81 -4.98
C THR A 498 -17.23 19.56 -3.48
N HIS A 499 -18.30 19.68 -2.69
CA HIS A 499 -18.25 19.61 -1.24
C HIS A 499 -19.35 18.70 -0.69
N GLY A 500 -19.09 18.01 0.42
CA GLY A 500 -20.08 17.17 1.09
C GLY A 500 -20.36 15.82 0.41
N LEU A 501 -19.52 15.38 -0.53
CA LEU A 501 -19.68 14.08 -1.18
C LEU A 501 -19.29 12.93 -0.24
N LEU A 502 -20.11 11.89 -0.18
CA LEU A 502 -19.77 10.61 0.45
C LEU A 502 -19.16 9.65 -0.60
N VAL A 503 -17.94 9.19 -0.34
CA VAL A 503 -17.24 8.13 -1.06
C VAL A 503 -16.98 6.98 -0.09
N GLN A 504 -17.66 5.86 -0.27
CA GLN A 504 -17.63 4.75 0.69
C GLN A 504 -17.44 3.39 0.02
N ASP A 505 -16.81 2.42 0.70
CA ASP A 505 -16.73 1.03 0.23
C ASP A 505 -16.25 0.91 -1.23
N THR A 506 -15.34 1.79 -1.67
CA THR A 506 -14.92 1.85 -3.06
C THR A 506 -13.52 1.27 -3.22
N VAL A 507 -13.38 0.34 -4.16
CA VAL A 507 -12.10 -0.28 -4.55
C VAL A 507 -11.59 0.41 -5.81
N GLY A 508 -10.40 0.99 -5.75
CA GLY A 508 -9.64 1.49 -6.89
C GLY A 508 -8.44 0.58 -7.14
N TYR A 509 -8.28 0.02 -8.34
CA TYR A 509 -7.18 -0.91 -8.62
C TYR A 509 -6.63 -0.74 -10.03
N ASP A 510 -5.30 -0.65 -10.16
CA ASP A 510 -4.63 -0.49 -11.46
C ASP A 510 -5.17 0.70 -12.27
N THR A 511 -4.88 1.91 -11.78
CA THR A 511 -5.37 3.16 -12.36
C THR A 511 -4.24 4.14 -12.63
N LEU A 512 -4.30 4.86 -13.76
CA LEU A 512 -3.33 5.90 -14.12
C LEU A 512 -3.62 7.26 -13.43
N GLY A 513 -2.60 7.96 -12.96
CA GLY A 513 -2.75 9.23 -12.24
C GLY A 513 -3.32 9.05 -10.83
N HIS A 514 -3.48 10.15 -10.09
CA HIS A 514 -4.03 10.09 -8.72
C HIS A 514 -5.40 9.36 -8.69
N CYS A 515 -5.63 8.44 -7.75
CA CYS A 515 -6.86 7.62 -7.73
C CYS A 515 -8.06 8.40 -7.15
N PHE A 516 -8.10 8.64 -5.84
CA PHE A 516 -9.08 9.51 -5.18
C PHE A 516 -8.52 10.94 -5.16
N PHE A 517 -9.08 11.82 -5.99
CA PHE A 517 -8.42 13.07 -6.37
C PHE A 517 -9.31 14.30 -6.11
N LEU A 518 -8.83 15.20 -5.24
CA LEU A 518 -9.40 16.54 -5.04
C LEU A 518 -8.58 17.56 -5.85
N GLU A 519 -9.23 18.36 -6.68
CA GLU A 519 -8.52 19.01 -7.80
C GLU A 519 -7.96 20.40 -7.50
N ASP A 520 -8.76 21.32 -6.96
CA ASP A 520 -8.41 22.75 -6.98
C ASP A 520 -8.10 23.36 -5.61
N GLY A 521 -8.17 22.57 -4.53
CA GLY A 521 -7.83 22.98 -3.18
C GLY A 521 -8.94 23.78 -2.49
N VAL A 522 -10.19 23.52 -2.86
CA VAL A 522 -11.39 24.10 -2.21
C VAL A 522 -12.38 23.04 -1.76
N GLU A 523 -12.21 21.80 -2.20
CA GLU A 523 -13.11 20.68 -1.97
C GLU A 523 -13.11 20.28 -0.49
N GLN A 524 -14.28 20.34 0.16
CA GLN A 524 -14.38 20.32 1.62
C GLN A 524 -15.57 19.49 2.09
N ARG A 525 -15.53 19.04 3.35
CA ARG A 525 -16.58 18.25 4.00
C ARG A 525 -16.90 16.94 3.29
N ASN A 526 -16.06 16.50 2.34
CA ASN A 526 -16.20 15.21 1.72
C ASN A 526 -15.81 14.13 2.74
N VAL A 527 -16.49 12.99 2.67
CA VAL A 527 -16.27 11.84 3.54
C VAL A 527 -15.76 10.69 2.68
N LEU A 528 -14.52 10.28 2.93
CA LEU A 528 -13.91 9.11 2.35
C LEU A 528 -13.82 8.06 3.47
N ASP A 529 -14.72 7.07 3.43
CA ASP A 529 -14.83 6.03 4.45
C ASP A 529 -14.68 4.63 3.86
N HIS A 530 -13.80 3.82 4.43
CA HIS A 530 -13.65 2.41 4.04
C HIS A 530 -13.39 2.21 2.54
N ASN A 531 -12.51 3.03 1.95
CA ASN A 531 -12.07 2.88 0.57
C ASN A 531 -10.71 2.20 0.48
N LEU A 532 -10.53 1.38 -0.55
CA LEU A 532 -9.29 0.66 -0.84
C LEU A 532 -8.73 1.16 -2.16
N GLY A 533 -7.46 1.57 -2.19
CA GLY A 533 -6.74 1.86 -3.41
C GLY A 533 -5.47 1.03 -3.53
N LEU A 534 -5.26 0.47 -4.72
CA LEU A 534 -4.23 -0.50 -5.04
C LEU A 534 -3.58 -0.15 -6.38
N VAL A 535 -2.26 -0.29 -6.48
CA VAL A 535 -1.50 -0.13 -7.74
C VAL A 535 -1.84 1.17 -8.47
N THR A 536 -1.58 2.31 -7.82
CA THR A 536 -1.73 3.63 -8.46
C THR A 536 -0.50 3.93 -9.34
N ARG A 537 -0.71 4.07 -10.66
CA ARG A 537 0.33 4.19 -11.68
C ARG A 537 0.48 5.60 -12.23
N ALA A 538 1.64 5.92 -12.79
CA ALA A 538 1.89 7.25 -13.36
C ALA A 538 0.93 7.58 -14.52
N GLY A 539 0.58 8.85 -14.63
CA GLY A 539 -0.24 9.40 -15.72
C GLY A 539 0.41 10.67 -16.31
N THR A 540 -0.13 11.16 -17.42
CA THR A 540 0.44 12.30 -18.17
C THR A 540 -0.24 13.63 -17.85
N LEU A 541 -1.41 13.59 -17.21
CA LEU A 541 -2.33 14.73 -17.09
C LEU A 541 -1.78 15.91 -16.29
N LEU A 542 -1.24 15.65 -15.09
CA LEU A 542 -0.61 16.66 -14.26
C LEU A 542 0.88 16.35 -14.10
N PRO A 543 1.76 17.35 -13.91
CA PRO A 543 3.15 17.08 -13.55
C PRO A 543 3.29 16.16 -12.34
N THR A 544 2.38 16.27 -11.37
CA THR A 544 2.34 15.46 -10.14
C THR A 544 1.98 13.99 -10.39
N ASP A 545 1.29 13.67 -11.49
CA ASP A 545 0.96 12.31 -11.90
C ASP A 545 2.17 11.56 -12.50
N ARG A 546 3.22 12.28 -12.93
CA ARG A 546 4.25 11.76 -13.82
C ARG A 546 5.36 11.01 -13.10
N ASP A 547 5.85 9.96 -13.74
CA ASP A 547 7.11 9.31 -13.39
C ASP A 547 8.33 10.12 -13.86
N ASP A 548 9.53 9.62 -13.61
CA ASP A 548 10.80 10.27 -13.99
C ASP A 548 10.93 10.51 -15.50
N ASN A 549 10.50 9.55 -16.32
CA ASN A 549 10.65 9.63 -17.76
C ASN A 549 9.68 10.66 -18.33
N MET A 550 8.39 10.55 -17.99
CA MET A 550 7.36 11.50 -18.36
C MET A 550 7.71 12.92 -17.90
N CYS A 551 8.17 13.08 -16.65
CA CYS A 551 8.54 14.39 -16.11
C CYS A 551 9.66 15.07 -16.91
N ARG A 552 10.68 14.31 -17.33
CA ARG A 552 11.83 14.87 -18.07
C ARG A 552 11.55 15.09 -19.56
N THR A 553 10.59 14.38 -20.13
CA THR A 553 10.32 14.37 -21.58
C THR A 553 9.14 15.26 -21.97
N MET A 554 8.10 15.35 -21.13
CA MET A 554 6.96 16.23 -21.37
C MET A 554 7.31 17.67 -20.97
N ARG A 555 7.62 18.50 -21.97
CA ARG A 555 8.12 19.88 -21.76
C ARG A 555 7.23 20.97 -22.35
N ASP A 556 6.08 20.62 -22.92
CA ASP A 556 5.20 21.61 -23.56
C ASP A 556 4.68 22.68 -22.58
N GLY A 557 4.62 22.34 -21.29
CA GLY A 557 4.15 23.21 -20.23
C GLY A 557 5.23 23.99 -19.46
N VAL A 558 6.52 23.91 -19.83
CA VAL A 558 7.62 24.58 -19.10
C VAL A 558 8.07 25.87 -19.78
N TYR A 559 8.88 26.68 -19.09
CA TYR A 559 9.48 27.88 -19.68
C TYR A 559 10.79 27.56 -20.43
N GLY A 560 10.83 27.91 -21.72
CA GLY A 560 12.03 27.74 -22.56
C GLY A 560 12.47 26.28 -22.65
N ASP A 561 13.77 26.03 -22.57
CA ASP A 561 14.35 24.68 -22.66
C ASP A 561 14.55 24.01 -21.28
N TYR A 562 13.80 24.44 -20.27
CA TYR A 562 13.91 23.88 -18.92
C TYR A 562 13.61 22.38 -18.91
N VAL A 563 14.42 21.64 -18.15
CA VAL A 563 14.19 20.20 -17.93
C VAL A 563 13.70 20.03 -16.50
N PRO A 564 12.44 19.61 -16.30
CA PRO A 564 11.91 19.36 -14.97
C PRO A 564 12.76 18.37 -14.18
N LEU A 565 12.84 18.62 -12.89
CA LEU A 565 13.49 17.76 -11.92
C LEU A 565 12.44 16.84 -11.28
N PRO A 566 12.49 15.51 -11.50
CA PRO A 566 11.43 14.60 -11.04
C PRO A 566 11.05 14.78 -9.58
N TYR A 567 12.03 14.79 -8.68
CA TYR A 567 11.80 14.88 -7.23
C TYR A 567 11.17 16.20 -6.77
N SER A 568 11.46 17.33 -7.44
CA SER A 568 10.96 18.64 -6.98
C SER A 568 9.75 19.16 -7.76
N ASP A 569 9.54 18.69 -8.99
CA ASP A 569 8.54 19.25 -9.90
C ASP A 569 7.38 18.25 -10.18
N CYS A 570 7.63 16.95 -10.02
CA CYS A 570 6.71 15.86 -10.38
C CYS A 570 6.51 14.90 -9.20
N GLN A 571 6.82 13.60 -9.31
CA GLN A 571 6.89 12.60 -8.22
C GLN A 571 5.94 12.83 -7.02
N ALA A 572 4.65 13.03 -7.28
CA ALA A 572 3.65 13.27 -6.24
C ALA A 572 2.45 12.31 -6.29
N LEU A 573 2.47 11.40 -7.28
CA LEU A 573 1.40 10.43 -7.51
C LEU A 573 0.96 9.78 -6.20
N SER A 574 -0.35 9.77 -5.97
CA SER A 574 -0.89 9.24 -4.73
C SER A 574 -2.24 8.58 -4.93
N THR A 575 -2.49 7.56 -4.11
CA THR A 575 -3.78 6.90 -4.07
C THR A 575 -4.86 7.85 -3.55
N PHE A 576 -4.57 8.59 -2.49
CA PHE A 576 -5.44 9.66 -1.98
C PHE A 576 -4.71 11.00 -2.07
N TRP A 577 -5.12 11.82 -3.04
CA TRP A 577 -4.64 13.18 -3.24
C TRP A 577 -5.63 14.18 -2.66
N ILE A 578 -5.27 14.76 -1.52
CA ILE A 578 -6.16 15.60 -0.71
C ILE A 578 -5.67 17.05 -0.76
N ALA A 579 -6.24 17.83 -1.69
CA ALA A 579 -5.85 19.22 -1.93
C ALA A 579 -6.32 20.22 -0.85
N HIS A 580 -7.23 19.80 0.04
CA HIS A 580 -7.75 20.64 1.11
C HIS A 580 -7.97 19.81 2.40
N PRO A 581 -7.50 20.27 3.58
CA PRO A 581 -7.42 19.43 4.78
C PRO A 581 -8.77 19.17 5.47
N ASN A 582 -9.78 20.03 5.26
CA ASN A 582 -11.11 19.87 5.85
C ASN A 582 -11.96 18.80 5.12
N ASN A 583 -11.51 17.55 5.16
CA ASN A 583 -12.23 16.37 4.67
C ASN A 583 -12.06 15.22 5.68
N VAL A 584 -13.03 14.30 5.72
CA VAL A 584 -13.02 13.16 6.64
C VAL A 584 -12.42 11.95 5.93
N LEU A 585 -11.30 11.44 6.44
CA LEU A 585 -10.65 10.23 5.94
C LEU A 585 -10.61 9.18 7.05
N ILE A 586 -11.47 8.17 6.93
CA ILE A 586 -11.58 7.11 7.95
C ILE A 586 -11.58 5.71 7.33
N ASN A 587 -10.93 4.76 7.98
CA ASN A 587 -10.92 3.34 7.58
C ASN A 587 -10.42 3.06 6.15
N ASN A 588 -9.68 3.98 5.51
CA ASN A 588 -9.20 3.78 4.15
C ASN A 588 -7.87 3.01 4.13
N ALA A 589 -7.60 2.32 3.03
CA ALA A 589 -6.33 1.63 2.77
C ALA A 589 -5.72 2.11 1.46
N ALA A 590 -4.49 2.63 1.51
CA ALA A 590 -3.64 2.89 0.35
C ALA A 590 -2.55 1.81 0.29
N ALA A 591 -2.85 0.75 -0.44
CA ALA A 591 -2.13 -0.52 -0.45
C ALA A 591 -1.32 -0.71 -1.74
N GLY A 592 -0.70 0.37 -2.23
CA GLY A 592 0.16 0.36 -3.41
C GLY A 592 0.04 1.60 -4.28
N SER A 593 1.12 2.36 -4.39
CA SER A 593 1.25 3.55 -5.23
C SER A 593 2.69 3.74 -5.66
N LEU A 594 2.92 4.27 -6.87
CA LEU A 594 4.27 4.55 -7.36
C LEU A 594 5.05 5.48 -6.42
N HIS A 595 4.37 6.44 -5.78
CA HIS A 595 5.00 7.37 -4.83
C HIS A 595 4.32 7.35 -3.46
N GLY A 596 3.21 8.08 -3.28
CA GLY A 596 2.56 8.29 -1.98
C GLY A 596 1.29 7.46 -1.78
N GLY A 597 0.99 7.04 -0.55
CA GLY A 597 -0.32 6.47 -0.20
C GLY A 597 -1.39 7.56 -0.06
N ILE A 598 -1.28 8.35 1.01
CA ILE A 598 -2.14 9.52 1.28
C ILE A 598 -1.28 10.78 1.29
N TRP A 599 -1.63 11.77 0.48
CA TRP A 599 -0.92 13.05 0.41
C TRP A 599 -1.89 14.22 0.63
N TYR A 600 -1.71 14.95 1.72
CA TYR A 600 -2.27 16.29 1.91
C TYR A 600 -1.32 17.31 1.32
N ILE A 601 -1.68 17.84 0.15
CA ILE A 601 -0.88 18.80 -0.60
C ILE A 601 -1.63 20.12 -0.69
N PHE A 602 -0.93 21.23 -0.51
CA PHE A 602 -1.60 22.50 -0.31
C PHE A 602 -1.60 23.39 -1.54
N HIS A 603 -2.80 23.85 -1.90
CA HIS A 603 -2.97 24.89 -2.90
C HIS A 603 -2.91 26.25 -2.19
N ARG A 604 -1.77 26.95 -2.31
CA ARG A 604 -1.57 28.27 -1.66
C ARG A 604 -2.68 29.25 -1.98
N LYS A 605 -3.26 29.15 -3.16
CA LYS A 605 -4.58 29.70 -3.48
C LYS A 605 -5.30 28.68 -4.33
N PRO A 606 -6.64 28.73 -4.43
CA PRO A 606 -7.38 27.89 -5.35
C PRO A 606 -6.81 27.98 -6.77
N THR A 607 -6.77 26.85 -7.46
CA THR A 607 -6.27 26.73 -8.83
C THR A 607 -7.42 26.49 -9.81
N GLY A 608 -7.09 26.30 -11.09
CA GLY A 608 -8.04 25.83 -12.09
C GLY A 608 -9.29 26.71 -12.20
N LEU A 609 -10.46 26.05 -12.22
CA LEU A 609 -11.76 26.72 -12.32
C LEU A 609 -12.18 27.36 -11.00
N SER A 610 -11.54 27.00 -9.91
CA SER A 610 -11.81 27.56 -8.58
C SER A 610 -10.97 28.80 -8.26
N ASP A 611 -10.10 29.27 -9.16
CA ASP A 611 -9.25 30.44 -8.90
C ASP A 611 -10.08 31.66 -8.44
N GLY A 612 -9.66 32.26 -7.32
CA GLY A 612 -10.35 33.40 -6.70
C GLY A 612 -11.59 33.08 -5.86
N SER A 613 -11.99 31.81 -5.73
CA SER A 613 -13.14 31.41 -4.89
C SER A 613 -12.87 31.44 -3.38
N ALA A 614 -11.61 31.37 -2.98
CA ALA A 614 -11.17 31.41 -1.58
C ALA A 614 -9.89 32.29 -1.45
N PRO A 615 -9.63 32.86 -0.25
CA PRO A 615 -8.44 33.67 -0.04
C PRO A 615 -7.16 32.84 -0.12
N MET A 616 -6.04 33.54 -0.33
CA MET A 616 -4.72 32.91 -0.28
C MET A 616 -4.45 32.33 1.12
N TYR A 617 -3.83 31.16 1.15
CA TYR A 617 -3.47 30.34 2.31
C TYR A 617 -4.64 29.67 3.03
N GLU A 618 -5.85 29.67 2.48
CA GLU A 618 -7.02 29.03 3.11
C GLU A 618 -6.75 27.54 3.39
N SER A 619 -6.35 26.78 2.37
CA SER A 619 -6.05 25.34 2.50
C SER A 619 -4.91 25.07 3.48
N GLU A 620 -3.83 25.87 3.44
CA GLU A 620 -2.67 25.76 4.33
C GLU A 620 -3.02 26.04 5.80
N ARG A 621 -4.14 26.72 6.09
CA ARG A 621 -4.50 27.16 7.44
C ARG A 621 -5.77 26.54 7.99
N THR A 622 -6.52 25.83 7.16
CA THR A 622 -7.76 25.22 7.60
C THR A 622 -7.47 24.02 8.52
N PRO A 623 -8.19 23.86 9.65
CA PRO A 623 -8.07 22.68 10.49
C PRO A 623 -8.31 21.38 9.71
N LEU A 624 -7.56 20.33 10.08
CA LEU A 624 -7.72 19.01 9.51
C LEU A 624 -9.09 18.44 9.87
N GLY A 625 -9.77 17.85 8.89
CA GLY A 625 -10.93 17.02 9.15
C GLY A 625 -10.54 15.75 9.92
N ARG A 626 -11.52 14.89 10.21
CA ARG A 626 -11.24 13.67 10.98
C ARG A 626 -10.35 12.72 10.17
N PHE A 627 -9.20 12.35 10.73
CA PHE A 627 -8.32 11.30 10.22
C PHE A 627 -8.26 10.14 11.22
N TYR A 628 -8.81 8.97 10.88
CA TYR A 628 -8.86 7.85 11.82
C TYR A 628 -8.75 6.48 11.14
N ASN A 629 -7.88 5.62 11.67
CA ASN A 629 -7.80 4.20 11.30
C ASN A 629 -7.52 3.97 9.80
N ASN A 630 -6.66 4.78 9.21
CA ASN A 630 -6.23 4.59 7.82
C ASN A 630 -4.97 3.69 7.77
N ARG A 631 -4.82 2.93 6.68
CA ARG A 631 -3.67 2.05 6.43
C ARG A 631 -2.92 2.52 5.18
N VAL A 632 -1.60 2.52 5.24
CA VAL A 632 -0.74 2.92 4.11
C VAL A 632 0.46 1.99 3.99
N HIS A 633 0.57 1.26 2.88
CA HIS A 633 1.69 0.36 2.66
C HIS A 633 1.97 0.08 1.19
N SER A 634 3.12 -0.54 0.94
CA SER A 634 3.55 -0.94 -0.41
C SER A 634 3.69 0.27 -1.36
N ASN A 635 3.94 1.45 -0.81
CA ASN A 635 4.13 2.69 -1.57
C ASN A 635 5.61 2.91 -1.89
N GLY A 636 5.90 3.33 -3.12
CA GLY A 636 7.26 3.53 -3.63
C GLY A 636 8.02 4.69 -3.01
N MET A 637 7.37 5.55 -2.21
CA MET A 637 8.01 6.58 -1.41
C MET A 637 7.40 6.68 0.00
N HIS A 638 6.25 7.34 0.14
CA HIS A 638 5.70 7.75 1.43
C HIS A 638 4.36 7.04 1.71
N GLY A 639 4.13 6.62 2.95
CA GLY A 639 2.82 6.17 3.39
C GLY A 639 1.84 7.35 3.51
N LEU A 640 2.09 8.23 4.49
CA LEU A 640 1.38 9.51 4.67
C LEU A 640 2.33 10.69 4.41
N MET A 641 1.86 11.69 3.66
CA MET A 641 2.60 12.92 3.39
C MET A 641 1.71 14.13 3.72
N ILE A 642 2.18 15.02 4.59
CA ILE A 642 1.56 16.32 4.86
C ILE A 642 2.63 17.39 4.68
N ASP A 643 2.88 17.76 3.44
CA ASP A 643 3.87 18.76 3.04
C ASP A 643 3.62 19.15 1.58
N ASP A 644 4.43 20.09 1.11
CA ASP A 644 4.44 20.62 -0.24
C ASP A 644 3.15 21.32 -0.65
N GLY A 645 3.23 21.95 -1.81
CA GLY A 645 2.09 22.54 -2.48
C GLY A 645 2.21 22.36 -3.98
N VAL A 646 1.30 22.99 -4.70
CA VAL A 646 1.35 23.04 -6.17
C VAL A 646 1.64 24.45 -6.64
N LYS A 647 2.34 24.54 -7.77
CA LYS A 647 2.60 25.81 -8.43
C LYS A 647 1.30 26.36 -9.03
N TYR A 648 0.96 27.59 -8.66
CA TYR A 648 -0.25 28.27 -9.14
C TYR A 648 0.03 29.39 -10.16
N SER A 649 1.30 29.68 -10.46
CA SER A 649 1.68 30.71 -11.44
C SER A 649 2.03 30.07 -12.78
N LEU A 650 1.88 30.83 -13.87
CA LEU A 650 2.41 30.38 -15.16
C LEU A 650 3.95 30.26 -15.12
N PRO A 651 4.54 29.41 -15.99
CA PRO A 651 5.99 29.28 -16.13
C PRO A 651 6.66 30.60 -16.56
N THR A 652 7.80 30.93 -15.95
CA THR A 652 8.62 32.11 -16.28
C THR A 652 10.11 31.76 -16.23
N ALA A 653 10.98 32.66 -16.71
CA ALA A 653 12.44 32.46 -16.64
C ALA A 653 12.97 32.21 -15.22
N SER A 654 12.34 32.80 -14.20
CA SER A 654 12.76 32.65 -12.80
C SER A 654 12.08 31.48 -12.08
N ASN A 655 10.97 30.98 -12.62
CA ASN A 655 10.23 29.83 -12.10
C ASN A 655 9.75 29.00 -13.30
N PRO A 656 10.63 28.18 -13.89
CA PRO A 656 10.40 27.60 -15.22
C PRO A 656 9.55 26.34 -15.23
N GLN A 657 9.24 25.76 -14.08
CA GLN A 657 8.42 24.55 -13.93
C GLN A 657 7.02 24.72 -14.54
N GLU A 658 6.34 23.62 -14.84
CA GLU A 658 4.97 23.62 -15.34
C GLU A 658 3.96 24.10 -14.27
N TYR A 659 2.82 24.64 -14.70
CA TYR A 659 1.68 24.91 -13.80
C TYR A 659 1.24 23.61 -13.11
N LEU A 660 0.88 23.68 -11.83
CA LEU A 660 0.60 22.52 -10.95
C LEU A 660 1.75 21.54 -10.73
N ALA A 661 2.99 21.88 -11.13
CA ALA A 661 4.18 21.20 -10.64
C ALA A 661 4.26 21.27 -9.11
N ARG A 662 4.90 20.27 -8.50
CA ARG A 662 5.23 20.32 -7.08
C ARG A 662 5.95 21.62 -6.76
N SER A 663 5.59 22.16 -5.62
CA SER A 663 6.06 23.43 -5.12
C SER A 663 6.03 23.41 -3.60
N TYR A 664 6.24 24.58 -3.01
CA TYR A 664 6.34 24.70 -1.57
C TYR A 664 5.00 25.08 -0.93
N GLY A 665 4.56 24.27 0.03
CA GLY A 665 3.42 24.50 0.91
C GLY A 665 3.85 24.31 2.36
N ARG A 666 3.12 24.91 3.30
CA ARG A 666 3.45 24.84 4.73
C ARG A 666 2.18 24.84 5.57
N TYR A 667 1.91 23.71 6.22
CA TYR A 667 0.65 23.54 6.93
C TYR A 667 0.65 24.21 8.30
N LYS A 668 -0.31 25.09 8.56
CA LYS A 668 -0.42 25.87 9.79
C LYS A 668 -1.87 25.99 10.22
N PRO A 669 -2.51 24.93 10.75
CA PRO A 669 -3.92 24.95 11.07
C PRO A 669 -4.25 25.96 12.19
N HIS A 670 -5.19 26.85 11.90
CA HIS A 670 -5.72 27.84 12.84
C HIS A 670 -7.24 27.82 12.80
N GLN A 671 -7.88 28.19 13.92
CA GLN A 671 -9.33 28.30 13.95
C GLN A 671 -9.80 29.28 12.86
N ASN A 672 -10.76 28.83 12.04
CA ASN A 672 -11.28 29.59 10.90
C ASN A 672 -10.23 30.01 9.86
N ALA A 673 -9.11 29.27 9.76
CA ALA A 673 -7.98 29.59 8.87
C ALA A 673 -7.34 30.98 9.10
N ASP A 674 -7.56 31.59 10.27
CA ASP A 674 -7.07 32.93 10.63
C ASP A 674 -5.85 32.86 11.56
N LEU A 675 -4.71 33.37 11.12
CA LEU A 675 -3.45 33.40 11.90
C LEU A 675 -3.55 34.23 13.20
N ARG A 676 -4.60 35.04 13.37
CA ARG A 676 -4.84 35.80 14.61
C ARG A 676 -5.61 34.98 15.66
N GLN A 677 -6.18 33.86 15.26
CA GLN A 677 -6.90 32.95 16.14
C GLN A 677 -5.96 31.88 16.69
N PRO A 678 -6.35 31.14 17.74
CA PRO A 678 -5.55 30.02 18.22
C PRO A 678 -5.33 28.95 17.14
N ARG A 679 -4.19 28.27 17.23
CA ARG A 679 -3.91 27.07 16.43
C ARG A 679 -4.85 25.93 16.80
N VAL A 680 -5.12 25.07 15.82
CA VAL A 680 -5.91 23.85 16.01
C VAL A 680 -5.03 22.67 15.61
N PRO A 681 -4.59 21.82 16.55
CA PRO A 681 -3.75 20.69 16.23
C PRO A 681 -4.41 19.76 15.21
N ALA A 682 -3.66 19.39 14.18
CA ALA A 682 -4.08 18.39 13.21
C ALA A 682 -3.83 17.00 13.77
N MET A 683 -4.90 16.23 13.97
CA MET A 683 -4.85 14.97 14.70
C MET A 683 -4.86 13.77 13.75
N ILE A 684 -3.75 13.02 13.72
CA ILE A 684 -3.61 11.74 13.02
C ILE A 684 -3.76 10.61 14.03
N GLU A 685 -4.86 9.86 13.95
CA GLU A 685 -5.17 8.80 14.91
C GLU A 685 -5.26 7.42 14.26
N GLY A 686 -4.62 6.42 14.87
CA GLY A 686 -4.78 5.03 14.42
C GLY A 686 -4.18 4.74 13.04
N LEU A 687 -3.21 5.54 12.57
CA LEU A 687 -2.52 5.26 11.31
C LEU A 687 -1.72 3.96 11.44
N ILE A 688 -1.94 3.00 10.53
CA ILE A 688 -1.08 1.82 10.40
C ILE A 688 -0.29 1.96 9.10
N SER A 689 1.02 2.12 9.22
CA SER A 689 1.92 2.35 8.11
C SER A 689 2.98 1.26 8.06
N PHE A 690 3.09 0.54 6.94
CA PHE A 690 4.10 -0.51 6.82
C PHE A 690 4.66 -0.69 5.42
N LYS A 691 5.87 -1.26 5.29
CA LYS A 691 6.47 -1.59 3.99
C LYS A 691 6.46 -0.44 2.96
N ASN A 692 6.60 0.81 3.40
CA ASN A 692 6.81 1.95 2.51
C ASN A 692 8.32 2.13 2.26
N TRP A 693 8.70 2.37 1.00
CA TRP A 693 10.11 2.39 0.58
C TRP A 693 10.95 3.44 1.31
N LEU A 694 10.41 4.65 1.48
CA LEU A 694 11.13 5.76 2.09
C LEU A 694 10.58 6.02 3.49
N GLU A 695 9.35 6.51 3.63
CA GLU A 695 8.80 6.88 4.94
C GLU A 695 7.42 6.29 5.20
N GLY A 696 7.18 5.92 6.45
CA GLY A 696 5.85 5.58 6.91
C GLY A 696 4.96 6.81 7.00
N ALA A 697 5.51 7.93 7.49
CA ALA A 697 4.90 9.25 7.39
C ALA A 697 5.95 10.38 7.42
N TRP A 698 5.77 11.38 6.55
CA TRP A 698 6.47 12.66 6.58
C TRP A 698 5.46 13.79 6.81
N VAL A 699 5.73 14.66 7.78
CA VAL A 699 4.90 15.83 8.02
C VAL A 699 5.72 17.09 8.22
N ARG A 700 5.25 18.20 7.65
CA ARG A 700 5.83 19.53 7.81
C ARG A 700 4.76 20.56 8.11
N GLY A 701 4.98 21.36 9.14
CA GLY A 701 4.01 22.38 9.53
C GLY A 701 4.06 22.77 11.00
N GLY A 702 3.00 23.42 11.45
CA GLY A 702 2.74 23.73 12.86
C GLY A 702 2.36 22.48 13.67
N ASP A 703 1.31 22.58 14.48
CA ASP A 703 0.87 21.49 15.35
C ASP A 703 0.23 20.33 14.54
N ILE A 704 1.01 19.27 14.35
CA ILE A 704 0.59 17.99 13.74
C ILE A 704 0.93 16.88 14.73
N TRP A 705 -0.10 16.17 15.17
CA TRP A 705 -0.04 15.25 16.29
C TRP A 705 -0.42 13.83 15.86
N PHE A 706 0.21 12.83 16.47
CA PHE A 706 -0.02 11.41 16.19
C PHE A 706 -0.37 10.66 17.47
N ASN A 707 -1.41 9.82 17.41
CA ASN A 707 -1.87 9.04 18.56
C ASN A 707 -2.28 7.63 18.14
N ARG A 708 -1.82 6.61 18.89
CA ARG A 708 -2.14 5.20 18.64
C ARG A 708 -1.78 4.75 17.21
N CYS A 709 -0.66 5.24 16.68
CA CYS A 709 -0.20 4.89 15.34
C CYS A 709 0.81 3.72 15.39
N ALA A 710 0.95 3.02 14.27
CA ALA A 710 1.91 1.94 14.08
C ALA A 710 2.76 2.19 12.83
N PHE A 711 4.08 2.07 12.97
CA PHE A 711 5.04 2.20 11.89
C PHE A 711 5.93 0.96 11.83
N VAL A 712 5.77 0.13 10.80
CA VAL A 712 6.35 -1.23 10.77
C VAL A 712 7.08 -1.49 9.45
N ASP A 713 8.33 -1.93 9.50
CA ASP A 713 9.13 -2.24 8.30
C ASP A 713 9.21 -1.07 7.28
N ASN A 714 9.05 0.18 7.70
CA ASN A 714 9.27 1.32 6.80
C ASN A 714 10.77 1.62 6.71
N GLY A 715 11.22 2.24 5.61
CA GLY A 715 12.58 2.81 5.56
C GLY A 715 12.83 3.72 6.75
N ILE A 716 11.92 4.68 6.94
CA ILE A 716 11.86 5.58 8.09
C ILE A 716 10.43 5.49 8.62
N GLY A 717 10.23 5.30 9.92
CA GLY A 717 8.89 5.19 10.49
C GLY A 717 8.13 6.52 10.42
N LEU A 718 8.63 7.54 11.10
CA LEU A 718 8.03 8.88 11.18
C LEU A 718 9.09 9.97 11.16
N THR A 719 8.95 10.92 10.23
CA THR A 719 9.72 12.16 10.19
C THR A 719 8.80 13.36 10.45
N MET A 720 9.18 14.17 11.43
CA MET A 720 8.44 15.35 11.86
C MET A 720 9.30 16.60 11.66
N ALA A 721 8.91 17.47 10.72
CA ALA A 721 9.55 18.73 10.42
C ALA A 721 8.71 19.89 10.96
N SER A 722 8.91 20.25 12.22
CA SER A 722 8.19 21.36 12.85
C SER A 722 8.64 22.70 12.28
N GLU A 723 7.71 23.63 12.12
CA GLU A 723 8.04 24.99 11.71
C GLU A 723 8.67 25.88 12.79
N GLY A 724 8.78 25.40 14.04
CA GLY A 724 9.11 26.17 15.26
C GLY A 724 10.53 26.72 15.36
N THR A 725 11.07 27.16 14.24
CA THR A 725 12.47 27.57 14.03
C THR A 725 12.74 29.03 14.35
N PHE A 726 11.72 29.89 14.46
CA PHE A 726 11.87 31.32 14.75
C PHE A 726 11.30 31.67 16.14
N PRO A 727 11.89 32.63 16.90
CA PRO A 727 11.45 32.91 18.27
C PRO A 727 10.04 33.49 18.39
N ASN A 728 9.41 33.90 17.28
CA ASN A 728 8.03 34.37 17.24
C ASN A 728 7.01 33.28 16.82
N ASP A 729 7.46 32.06 16.54
CA ASP A 729 6.57 30.95 16.18
C ASP A 729 5.95 30.34 17.46
N GLU A 730 4.96 31.03 18.05
CA GLU A 730 4.12 30.43 19.08
C GLU A 730 3.32 29.24 18.49
N GLY A 731 3.44 28.06 19.11
CA GLY A 731 2.65 26.86 18.77
C GLY A 731 3.11 26.07 17.53
N SER A 732 4.40 25.79 17.40
CA SER A 732 4.93 24.87 16.37
C SER A 732 5.53 23.65 17.05
N SER A 733 4.69 22.77 17.59
CA SER A 733 5.12 21.53 18.24
C SER A 733 4.48 20.32 17.56
N GLN A 734 5.33 19.41 17.08
CA GLN A 734 4.84 18.14 16.54
C GLN A 734 5.00 17.05 17.59
N GLN A 735 4.02 16.16 17.68
CA GLN A 735 3.93 15.23 18.80
C GLN A 735 3.50 13.85 18.33
N VAL A 736 4.05 12.81 18.95
CA VAL A 736 3.61 11.44 18.79
C VAL A 736 3.50 10.77 20.16
N TRP A 737 2.39 10.09 20.42
CA TRP A 737 2.25 9.33 21.66
C TRP A 737 1.45 8.04 21.50
N ASN A 738 1.58 7.14 22.49
CA ASN A 738 0.93 5.83 22.53
C ASN A 738 1.11 5.02 21.23
N SER A 739 2.24 5.20 20.55
CA SER A 739 2.47 4.66 19.21
C SER A 739 3.57 3.58 19.22
N ILE A 740 3.54 2.70 18.23
CA ILE A 740 4.45 1.56 18.10
C ILE A 740 5.30 1.69 16.84
N PHE A 741 6.59 1.40 16.97
CA PHE A 741 7.57 1.39 15.90
C PHE A 741 8.25 0.02 15.87
N ILE A 742 8.28 -0.61 14.71
CA ILE A 742 8.84 -1.96 14.54
C ILE A 742 9.79 -1.94 13.35
N GLY A 743 11.07 -2.26 13.61
CA GLY A 743 12.09 -2.27 12.56
C GLY A 743 11.97 -3.48 11.64
N GLU A 744 11.77 -4.67 12.21
CA GLU A 744 11.75 -5.94 11.50
C GLU A 744 10.63 -6.85 12.02
N SER A 745 9.47 -6.83 11.35
CA SER A 745 8.31 -7.68 11.66
C SER A 745 8.51 -9.14 11.22
N GLU A 746 7.51 -10.00 11.49
CA GLU A 746 7.46 -11.36 10.96
C GLU A 746 7.17 -11.43 9.44
N ASN A 747 6.74 -10.34 8.82
CA ASN A 747 6.57 -10.26 7.37
C ASN A 747 7.92 -10.09 6.66
N VAL A 748 8.52 -11.22 6.28
CA VAL A 748 9.80 -11.28 5.57
C VAL A 748 9.70 -10.91 4.08
N GLY A 749 8.49 -10.79 3.53
CA GLY A 749 8.30 -10.49 2.11
C GLY A 749 8.55 -11.68 1.18
N SER A 750 8.60 -11.42 -0.13
CA SER A 750 8.78 -12.45 -1.16
C SER A 750 10.05 -12.22 -1.97
N PRO A 751 10.85 -13.26 -2.26
CA PRO A 751 12.01 -13.13 -3.13
C PRO A 751 11.53 -12.91 -4.57
N ASP A 752 11.70 -11.70 -5.09
CA ASP A 752 11.28 -11.31 -6.44
C ASP A 752 12.47 -10.97 -7.37
N GLY A 753 13.70 -11.19 -6.88
CA GLY A 753 14.94 -10.89 -7.62
C GLY A 753 15.31 -9.39 -7.65
N ALA A 754 14.58 -8.53 -6.94
CA ALA A 754 14.92 -7.13 -6.82
C ALA A 754 16.16 -6.90 -5.95
N ARG A 755 16.84 -5.76 -6.15
CA ARG A 755 18.06 -5.35 -5.40
C ARG A 755 17.83 -5.07 -3.90
N VAL A 756 16.62 -5.33 -3.42
CA VAL A 756 16.13 -5.03 -2.08
C VAL A 756 16.00 -6.28 -1.19
N TRP A 757 16.52 -7.43 -1.61
CA TRP A 757 16.55 -8.66 -0.80
C TRP A 757 17.87 -8.79 -0.05
N GLY A 758 17.83 -9.08 1.25
CA GLY A 758 19.05 -9.22 2.06
C GLY A 758 18.81 -9.82 3.44
N MET A 759 19.90 -10.07 4.18
CA MET A 759 19.84 -10.65 5.52
C MET A 759 19.25 -9.65 6.52
N GLY A 760 18.26 -10.09 7.32
CA GLY A 760 17.73 -9.34 8.44
C GLY A 760 18.79 -9.05 9.51
N GLY A 761 18.63 -7.93 10.22
CA GLY A 761 19.49 -7.53 11.33
C GLY A 761 19.07 -8.17 12.67
N VAL A 762 17.78 -8.45 12.86
CA VAL A 762 17.25 -9.01 14.12
C VAL A 762 17.30 -10.54 14.09
N LYS A 763 16.81 -11.14 13.00
CA LYS A 763 16.87 -12.59 12.76
C LYS A 763 17.78 -12.86 11.56
N HIS A 764 18.54 -13.95 11.64
CA HIS A 764 19.32 -14.47 10.51
C HIS A 764 18.39 -15.13 9.47
N THR A 765 17.52 -14.32 8.87
CA THR A 765 16.57 -14.72 7.85
C THR A 765 16.61 -13.67 6.75
N GLU A 766 16.71 -14.10 5.51
CA GLU A 766 16.62 -13.17 4.39
C GLU A 766 15.20 -12.61 4.28
N ARG A 767 15.12 -11.34 3.91
CA ARG A 767 13.87 -10.60 3.81
C ARG A 767 13.97 -9.49 2.78
N SER A 768 12.81 -8.96 2.41
CA SER A 768 12.72 -7.70 1.70
C SER A 768 13.10 -6.53 2.61
N LEU A 769 13.80 -5.54 2.05
CA LEU A 769 14.35 -4.36 2.71
C LEU A 769 13.94 -3.08 1.96
N PRO A 770 13.90 -1.91 2.62
CA PRO A 770 13.49 -0.67 1.96
C PRO A 770 14.61 -0.12 1.06
N GLN A 771 14.27 0.34 -0.15
CA GLN A 771 15.14 0.97 -1.18
C GLN A 771 16.37 0.19 -1.66
N PHE A 772 17.26 -0.21 -0.76
CA PHE A 772 18.44 -1.03 -1.02
C PHE A 772 18.88 -1.73 0.27
N ALA A 773 19.61 -2.84 0.15
CA ALA A 773 19.94 -3.70 1.30
C ALA A 773 20.65 -2.97 2.46
N ALA A 774 21.48 -1.95 2.18
CA ALA A 774 22.18 -1.17 3.21
C ALA A 774 21.44 0.10 3.66
N PHE A 775 20.15 0.27 3.31
CA PHE A 775 19.41 1.47 3.69
C PHE A 775 19.32 1.60 5.22
N PRO A 776 19.69 2.77 5.80
CA PRO A 776 19.75 2.94 7.25
C PRO A 776 18.34 3.14 7.82
N MET A 777 17.74 2.05 8.31
CA MET A 777 16.37 2.09 8.80
C MET A 777 16.26 2.83 10.13
N ARG A 778 15.22 3.64 10.28
CA ARG A 778 14.99 4.44 11.49
C ARG A 778 13.52 4.39 11.91
N GLY A 779 13.24 4.21 13.19
CA GLY A 779 11.87 4.27 13.70
C GLY A 779 11.36 5.70 13.75
N LEU A 780 11.84 6.46 14.73
CA LEU A 780 11.62 7.91 14.82
C LEU A 780 12.82 8.65 14.24
N ASP A 781 12.59 9.49 13.23
CA ASP A 781 13.59 10.38 12.63
C ASP A 781 13.53 11.74 13.31
N VAL A 782 14.52 12.05 14.15
CA VAL A 782 14.64 13.34 14.82
C VAL A 782 15.10 14.37 13.80
N TYR A 783 14.26 15.39 13.59
CA TYR A 783 14.50 16.43 12.60
C TYR A 783 14.18 17.84 13.16
N ASP A 784 13.68 18.74 12.31
CA ASP A 784 13.39 20.14 12.61
C ASP A 784 12.36 20.25 13.74
N GLY A 785 12.73 20.96 14.81
CA GLY A 785 12.09 20.89 16.12
C GLY A 785 11.37 22.17 16.54
N PRO A 786 10.55 22.12 17.61
CA PRO A 786 10.46 21.04 18.58
C PRO A 786 9.54 19.88 18.15
N ILE A 787 10.04 18.65 18.32
CA ILE A 787 9.27 17.41 18.24
C ILE A 787 9.22 16.72 19.61
N LEU A 788 8.10 16.10 19.96
CA LEU A 788 7.90 15.38 21.22
C LEU A 788 7.42 13.96 20.95
N ALA A 789 8.09 12.96 21.51
CA ALA A 789 7.64 11.57 21.51
C ALA A 789 7.42 11.08 22.94
N GLU A 790 6.20 10.64 23.27
CA GLU A 790 5.85 10.20 24.61
C GLU A 790 5.19 8.82 24.60
N SER A 791 5.61 7.92 25.50
CA SER A 791 4.97 6.60 25.66
C SER A 791 4.96 5.76 24.36
N CYS A 792 5.99 5.93 23.54
CA CYS A 792 6.19 5.14 22.31
C CYS A 792 6.91 3.83 22.62
N THR A 793 6.51 2.75 21.95
CA THR A 793 7.16 1.44 22.04
C THR A 793 7.95 1.16 20.77
N PHE A 794 9.23 0.86 20.89
CA PHE A 794 10.12 0.49 19.79
C PHE A 794 10.47 -0.99 19.90
N LYS A 795 10.32 -1.74 18.80
CA LYS A 795 10.60 -3.18 18.75
C LYS A 795 11.51 -3.54 17.59
N LYS A 796 12.36 -4.56 17.76
CA LYS A 796 13.07 -5.26 16.66
C LYS A 796 13.89 -4.31 15.75
N TYR A 797 14.74 -3.47 16.36
CA TYR A 797 15.74 -2.66 15.66
C TYR A 797 17.15 -3.16 15.99
N ALA A 798 17.94 -3.50 14.97
CA ALA A 798 19.25 -4.09 15.17
C ALA A 798 20.34 -3.53 14.24
N GLN A 799 21.57 -3.51 14.76
CA GLN A 799 22.77 -3.22 13.99
C GLN A 799 23.45 -4.54 13.66
N ALA A 800 23.63 -4.85 12.38
CA ALA A 800 24.36 -6.01 11.90
C ALA A 800 25.43 -5.57 10.88
N PRO A 801 26.58 -5.04 11.36
CA PRO A 801 27.64 -4.50 10.50
C PRO A 801 28.21 -5.52 9.51
N GLN A 802 28.18 -6.81 9.86
CA GLN A 802 28.61 -7.90 8.97
C GLN A 802 27.79 -8.02 7.68
N TYR A 803 26.61 -7.38 7.63
CA TYR A 803 25.71 -7.33 6.47
C TYR A 803 25.47 -5.89 5.99
N ASP A 804 26.27 -4.91 6.46
CA ASP A 804 26.05 -3.48 6.23
C ASP A 804 24.63 -3.00 6.62
N ARG A 805 24.07 -3.60 7.68
CA ARG A 805 22.72 -3.29 8.17
C ARG A 805 22.77 -2.40 9.39
N TRP A 806 22.24 -1.20 9.24
CA TRP A 806 22.17 -0.19 10.29
C TRP A 806 20.71 0.20 10.53
N SER A 807 20.08 -0.44 11.51
CA SER A 807 18.70 -0.14 11.90
C SER A 807 18.67 0.41 13.33
N SER A 808 17.91 1.49 13.56
CA SER A 808 17.80 2.13 14.88
C SER A 808 16.38 2.56 15.22
N ALA A 809 16.00 2.41 16.48
CA ALA A 809 14.69 2.84 16.97
C ALA A 809 14.53 4.36 16.88
N ILE A 810 15.57 5.10 17.25
CA ILE A 810 15.63 6.57 17.15
C ILE A 810 16.89 6.91 16.36
N GLY A 811 16.76 7.74 15.33
CA GLY A 811 17.89 8.30 14.62
C GLY A 811 17.65 9.75 14.22
N PHE A 812 18.53 10.30 13.39
CA PHE A 812 18.47 11.70 12.99
C PHE A 812 18.29 11.82 11.49
N HIS A 813 17.59 12.88 11.08
CA HIS A 813 17.41 13.20 9.69
C HIS A 813 18.74 13.38 8.99
N ARG A 814 18.86 12.83 7.80
CA ARG A 814 20.12 12.74 7.06
C ARG A 814 20.18 13.78 5.96
N TYR A 815 21.39 14.18 5.59
CA TYR A 815 21.62 15.31 4.68
C TYR A 815 20.88 16.55 5.17
N ASN A 816 20.94 16.76 6.48
CA ASN A 816 20.14 17.75 7.14
C ASN A 816 20.82 19.12 7.09
N ALA A 817 20.31 20.01 6.23
CA ALA A 817 20.75 21.40 6.19
C ALA A 817 20.26 22.25 7.36
N TRP A 818 19.22 21.82 8.07
CA TRP A 818 18.50 22.57 9.10
C TRP A 818 18.87 22.08 10.51
N GLN A 819 19.09 22.98 11.45
CA GLN A 819 19.61 22.59 12.76
C GLN A 819 18.54 21.95 13.66
N ASN A 820 18.97 21.01 14.51
CA ASN A 820 18.11 20.34 15.47
C ASN A 820 17.76 21.26 16.66
N SER A 821 16.58 21.07 17.25
CA SER A 821 16.18 21.81 18.45
C SER A 821 16.58 21.07 19.74
N PRO A 822 17.14 21.73 20.76
CA PRO A 822 17.35 21.13 22.09
C PRO A 822 16.01 20.87 22.81
N ARG A 823 14.88 21.31 22.25
CA ARG A 823 13.54 20.98 22.73
C ARG A 823 12.97 19.71 22.13
N ASN A 824 13.66 19.07 21.18
CA ASN A 824 13.30 17.73 20.74
C ASN A 824 13.38 16.79 21.94
N ASN A 825 12.29 16.10 22.25
CA ASN A 825 12.16 15.32 23.47
C ASN A 825 11.60 13.94 23.20
N VAL A 826 12.16 12.95 23.90
CA VAL A 826 11.59 11.61 23.98
C VAL A 826 11.45 11.25 25.46
N SER A 827 10.29 10.73 25.84
CA SER A 827 10.01 10.29 27.20
C SER A 827 9.12 9.05 27.24
N LYS A 828 9.20 8.30 28.34
CA LYS A 828 8.46 7.05 28.58
C LYS A 828 8.63 6.03 27.44
N ALA A 829 9.76 6.05 26.75
CA ALA A 829 10.04 5.13 25.67
C ALA A 829 10.19 3.70 26.21
N ARG A 830 9.62 2.73 25.50
CA ARG A 830 9.77 1.29 25.78
C ARG A 830 10.53 0.63 24.64
N PHE A 831 11.48 -0.25 24.96
CA PHE A 831 12.31 -0.95 23.98
C PHE A 831 12.17 -2.47 24.18
N GLU A 832 11.80 -3.21 23.12
CA GLU A 832 11.66 -4.67 23.14
C GLU A 832 12.43 -5.32 22.00
N ASP A 833 13.39 -6.18 22.31
CA ASP A 833 14.27 -6.79 21.29
C ASP A 833 14.96 -5.73 20.40
N VAL A 834 15.44 -4.66 21.03
CA VAL A 834 16.14 -3.55 20.36
C VAL A 834 17.61 -3.55 20.74
N GLN A 835 18.47 -3.75 19.75
CA GLN A 835 19.92 -3.59 19.87
C GLN A 835 20.33 -2.15 19.52
N GLY A 836 19.77 -1.59 18.44
CA GLY A 836 20.01 -0.22 17.99
C GLY A 836 19.03 0.76 18.60
N ARG A 837 19.18 1.15 19.87
CA ARG A 837 18.26 2.14 20.49
C ARG A 837 18.36 3.51 19.83
N VAL A 838 19.59 3.99 19.69
CA VAL A 838 19.89 5.28 19.06
C VAL A 838 21.05 5.08 18.09
N PHE A 839 21.00 5.74 16.95
CA PHE A 839 22.16 5.84 16.06
C PHE A 839 22.18 7.17 15.33
N VAL A 840 23.26 7.93 15.49
CA VAL A 840 23.41 9.27 14.88
C VAL A 840 23.91 9.21 13.45
N GLY A 841 24.56 8.12 13.05
CA GLY A 841 25.25 8.03 11.76
C GLY A 841 26.72 8.41 11.84
N GLY A 842 27.34 8.69 10.71
CA GLY A 842 28.74 9.06 10.64
C GLY A 842 29.42 8.82 9.29
N ARG A 843 30.46 9.62 9.04
CA ARG A 843 31.23 9.60 7.80
C ARG A 843 31.83 8.22 7.53
N GLY A 844 31.59 7.71 6.32
CA GLY A 844 32.20 6.47 5.82
C GLY A 844 31.46 5.19 6.21
N LEU A 845 30.29 5.31 6.84
CA LEU A 845 29.39 4.18 7.05
C LEU A 845 28.52 3.95 5.80
N PRO A 846 28.33 2.69 5.36
CA PRO A 846 27.42 2.36 4.26
C PRO A 846 26.03 2.92 4.51
N GLY A 847 25.52 3.64 3.52
CA GLY A 847 24.20 4.25 3.61
C GLY A 847 24.13 5.55 4.40
N PHE A 848 25.21 6.03 5.05
CA PHE A 848 25.23 7.33 5.77
C PHE A 848 25.96 8.46 5.02
N ASP A 849 26.83 8.17 4.05
CA ASP A 849 27.60 9.17 3.27
C ASP A 849 28.44 10.12 4.16
N THR A 850 28.58 11.41 3.79
CA THR A 850 29.50 12.36 4.44
C THR A 850 28.93 13.05 5.68
N GLU A 851 27.60 13.22 5.73
CA GLU A 851 26.82 13.89 6.80
C GLU A 851 27.50 15.15 7.36
N ASP A 852 27.73 16.14 6.48
CA ASP A 852 28.48 17.36 6.79
C ASP A 852 27.64 18.63 6.60
N LEU A 853 26.32 18.50 6.55
CA LEU A 853 25.44 19.66 6.57
C LEU A 853 25.24 20.16 8.01
N ASP A 854 24.79 21.40 8.15
CA ASP A 854 24.73 22.09 9.45
C ASP A 854 23.87 21.35 10.50
N GLY A 855 22.79 20.70 10.06
CA GLY A 855 21.92 19.86 10.89
C GLY A 855 22.58 18.56 11.31
N ASP A 856 23.28 17.89 10.39
CA ASP A 856 24.05 16.66 10.66
C ASP A 856 25.08 16.88 11.79
N LYS A 857 25.69 18.08 11.83
CA LYS A 857 26.69 18.45 12.84
C LYS A 857 26.10 18.81 14.21
N THR A 858 24.82 19.17 14.25
CA THR A 858 24.16 19.74 15.45
C THR A 858 23.16 18.80 16.10
N ASN A 859 23.21 17.50 15.79
CA ASN A 859 22.35 16.47 16.37
C ASN A 859 22.29 16.53 17.91
N ILE A 860 21.06 16.71 18.42
CA ILE A 860 20.72 16.72 19.85
C ILE A 860 19.27 16.26 20.06
N VAL A 861 19.02 15.46 21.11
CA VAL A 861 17.67 15.13 21.58
C VAL A 861 17.69 14.97 23.11
N HIS A 862 16.60 15.40 23.77
CA HIS A 862 16.44 15.36 25.23
C HIS A 862 15.73 14.07 25.65
N ASP A 863 16.38 13.31 26.52
CA ASP A 863 15.77 12.24 27.32
C ASP A 863 15.43 12.80 28.71
N TRP A 864 14.18 13.20 28.89
CA TRP A 864 13.74 13.87 30.12
C TRP A 864 13.68 12.93 31.31
N ASP A 865 13.21 11.70 31.11
CA ASP A 865 12.93 10.75 32.18
C ASP A 865 13.94 9.61 32.28
N GLY A 866 14.93 9.58 31.38
CA GLY A 866 15.97 8.55 31.34
C GLY A 866 15.51 7.27 30.65
N SER A 867 14.38 7.28 29.94
CA SER A 867 13.84 6.10 29.28
C SER A 867 14.70 5.59 28.12
N ILE A 868 15.56 6.45 27.54
CA ILE A 868 16.52 6.07 26.50
C ILE A 868 17.89 5.74 27.10
N THR A 869 18.44 6.68 27.87
CA THR A 869 19.84 6.72 28.33
C THR A 869 20.06 5.99 29.65
N GLY A 870 19.00 5.78 30.44
CA GLY A 870 19.05 5.33 31.83
C GLY A 870 19.29 6.46 32.85
N TYR A 871 19.46 7.70 32.39
CA TYR A 871 19.72 8.86 33.25
C TYR A 871 18.69 9.97 32.96
N PRO A 872 17.89 10.40 33.96
CA PRO A 872 16.92 11.47 33.74
C PRO A 872 17.61 12.80 33.48
N ASP A 873 16.92 13.68 32.77
CA ASP A 873 17.36 15.01 32.36
C ASP A 873 18.74 15.01 31.66
N THR A 874 18.89 14.13 30.68
CA THR A 874 20.11 14.02 29.87
C THR A 874 19.84 14.14 28.38
N TYR A 875 20.84 14.59 27.64
CA TYR A 875 20.78 14.80 26.20
C TYR A 875 21.68 13.80 25.49
N ILE A 876 21.19 13.28 24.38
CA ILE A 876 22.02 12.55 23.43
C ILE A 876 22.54 13.56 22.41
N VAL A 877 23.85 13.69 22.30
CA VAL A 877 24.52 14.63 21.38
C VAL A 877 25.44 13.87 20.43
N GLY A 878 25.54 14.34 19.18
CA GLY A 878 26.44 13.74 18.19
C GLY A 878 27.90 13.70 18.64
N GLN A 879 28.65 12.68 18.19
CA GLN A 879 30.03 12.42 18.63
C GLN A 879 30.97 13.64 18.48
N GLU A 880 30.85 14.35 17.36
CA GLU A 880 31.70 15.50 16.98
C GLU A 880 31.10 16.87 17.36
N ASN A 881 30.01 16.90 18.14
CA ASN A 881 29.35 18.14 18.52
C ASN A 881 30.00 18.78 19.77
N TYR A 882 31.19 19.38 19.59
CA TYR A 882 31.92 20.07 20.68
C TYR A 882 31.25 21.36 21.17
N LEU A 883 30.22 21.88 20.46
CA LEU A 883 29.45 23.02 20.94
C LEU A 883 28.57 22.64 22.14
N THR A 884 28.08 21.40 22.20
CA THR A 884 27.16 20.90 23.23
C THR A 884 27.75 19.83 24.16
N ARG A 885 28.70 19.01 23.69
CA ARG A 885 29.42 18.02 24.52
C ARG A 885 30.26 18.71 25.59
N ASN A 886 30.35 18.15 26.80
CA ASN A 886 31.17 18.65 27.91
C ASN A 886 31.98 17.52 28.59
N PRO A 887 32.94 17.81 29.48
CA PRO A 887 33.81 16.78 30.09
C PRO A 887 33.06 15.77 30.96
N GLY A 888 31.83 16.08 31.40
CA GLY A 888 30.98 15.18 32.17
C GLY A 888 30.15 14.21 31.33
N CYS A 889 30.22 14.31 29.99
CA CYS A 889 29.46 13.42 29.13
C CYS A 889 30.00 11.98 29.14
N VAL A 890 29.10 11.02 29.06
CA VAL A 890 29.41 9.60 28.91
C VAL A 890 29.41 9.26 27.43
N GLU A 891 30.52 8.72 26.93
CA GLU A 891 30.62 8.25 25.54
C GLU A 891 29.79 6.99 25.32
N LYS A 892 29.10 6.94 24.17
CA LYS A 892 28.31 5.80 23.70
C LYS A 892 28.73 5.43 22.28
N PRO A 893 29.85 4.71 22.10
CA PRO A 893 30.38 4.36 20.79
C PRO A 893 29.36 3.62 19.91
N GLU A 894 28.55 2.75 20.50
CA GLU A 894 27.50 2.00 19.82
C GLU A 894 26.38 2.88 19.22
N TRP A 895 26.25 4.12 19.67
CA TRP A 895 25.30 5.11 19.16
C TRP A 895 25.93 6.17 18.27
N HIS A 896 27.27 6.18 18.16
CA HIS A 896 28.04 7.29 17.59
C HIS A 896 27.66 8.64 18.26
N ALA A 897 27.53 8.61 19.60
CA ALA A 897 27.00 9.72 20.37
C ALA A 897 27.60 9.83 21.78
N HIS A 898 27.23 10.90 22.49
CA HIS A 898 27.47 11.09 23.91
C HIS A 898 26.16 11.33 24.66
N VAL A 899 26.12 10.90 25.92
CA VAL A 899 25.06 11.26 26.87
C VAL A 899 25.57 12.36 27.78
N CYS A 900 24.91 13.50 27.77
CA CYS A 900 25.35 14.73 28.44
C CYS A 900 24.27 15.31 29.33
N SER A 901 24.61 15.74 30.54
CA SER A 901 23.77 16.65 31.34
C SER A 901 24.10 18.11 30.99
N GLY A 902 23.11 19.00 31.02
CA GLY A 902 23.33 20.42 30.82
C GLY A 902 22.06 21.17 30.46
N ASN A 903 22.15 22.50 30.43
CA ASN A 903 21.11 23.35 29.87
C ASN A 903 21.54 23.83 28.49
N TYR A 904 20.69 23.61 27.50
CA TYR A 904 20.96 23.91 26.10
C TYR A 904 19.92 24.86 25.53
N ALA A 905 20.36 25.74 24.64
CA ALA A 905 19.54 26.71 23.93
C ALA A 905 20.03 26.83 22.47
N GLN A 906 19.45 27.73 21.67
CA GLN A 906 19.86 27.97 20.28
C GLN A 906 20.10 29.44 20.03
N LEU A 907 21.10 29.75 19.19
CA LEU A 907 21.28 31.09 18.66
C LEU A 907 20.80 31.12 17.21
N PHE A 908 19.82 31.95 16.89
CA PHE A 908 19.43 32.21 15.50
C PHE A 908 20.18 33.43 14.98
N ILE A 909 21.12 33.18 14.09
CA ILE A 909 22.07 34.18 13.59
C ILE A 909 21.71 34.49 12.14
N LEU A 910 21.40 35.75 11.87
CA LEU A 910 21.20 36.28 10.52
C LEU A 910 22.41 37.11 10.09
N ALA A 911 23.03 36.72 8.98
CA ALA A 911 24.18 37.40 8.40
C ALA A 911 23.83 37.99 7.02
N GLN A 912 24.20 39.26 6.80
CA GLN A 912 23.98 39.98 5.55
C GLN A 912 25.22 40.78 5.16
N TRP A 913 25.55 40.76 3.86
CA TRP A 913 26.61 41.54 3.20
C TRP A 913 28.03 41.29 3.75
N PRO A 914 28.74 40.23 3.27
CA PRO A 914 28.25 39.17 2.40
C PRO A 914 27.59 38.04 3.20
N ASN A 915 26.59 37.40 2.61
CA ASN A 915 25.91 36.22 3.15
C ASN A 915 26.45 34.90 2.57
N THR A 916 27.64 34.93 1.96
CA THR A 916 28.32 33.78 1.35
C THR A 916 29.35 33.12 2.25
N LEU A 917 29.62 33.71 3.40
CA LEU A 917 30.76 33.31 4.23
C LEU A 917 30.44 32.02 4.97
N VAL A 918 31.47 31.20 5.16
CA VAL A 918 31.41 30.10 6.11
C VAL A 918 31.56 30.67 7.51
N MET A 919 30.57 30.44 8.35
CA MET A 919 30.63 30.78 9.77
C MET A 919 31.31 29.62 10.49
N SER A 920 32.29 29.90 11.34
CA SER A 920 32.83 28.94 12.30
C SER A 920 32.52 29.40 13.71
N MET A 921 32.15 28.46 14.55
CA MET A 921 31.88 28.70 15.97
C MET A 921 32.71 27.74 16.79
N VAL A 922 33.36 28.26 17.82
CA VAL A 922 34.16 27.47 18.75
C VAL A 922 33.68 27.75 20.16
N ARG A 923 33.60 26.70 20.98
CA ARG A 923 33.43 26.86 22.43
C ARG A 923 34.81 27.06 23.03
N ASP A 924 35.00 28.12 23.82
CA ASP A 924 36.35 28.54 24.25
C ASP A 924 37.08 27.49 25.11
N GLU A 925 36.34 26.54 25.70
CA GLU A 925 36.89 25.35 26.41
C GLU A 925 37.54 24.33 25.45
N TYR A 926 37.21 24.36 24.16
CA TYR A 926 37.66 23.45 23.11
C TYR A 926 38.20 24.23 21.89
N PRO A 927 39.25 25.05 22.07
CA PRO A 927 39.74 25.94 21.03
C PRO A 927 40.22 25.22 19.75
N ASP A 928 40.63 23.95 19.89
CA ASP A 928 41.11 23.11 18.78
C ASP A 928 39.99 22.40 18.01
N HIS A 929 38.72 22.61 18.39
CA HIS A 929 37.55 21.95 17.77
C HIS A 929 36.51 22.97 17.25
N PRO A 930 36.85 23.81 16.26
CA PRO A 930 35.87 24.69 15.63
C PRO A 930 34.85 23.91 14.80
N MET A 931 33.57 24.29 14.88
CA MET A 931 32.50 23.76 14.02
C MET A 931 32.16 24.78 12.93
N THR A 932 32.07 24.31 11.68
CA THR A 932 31.78 25.16 10.51
C THR A 932 30.35 24.99 10.00
N PHE A 933 29.77 26.10 9.55
CA PHE A 933 28.40 26.24 9.09
C PHE A 933 28.33 27.00 7.77
N THR A 934 27.63 26.44 6.79
CA THR A 934 27.40 27.08 5.49
C THR A 934 26.04 27.77 5.41
N GLY A 935 25.13 27.42 6.31
CA GLY A 935 23.74 27.85 6.34
C GLY A 935 22.84 27.08 5.36
N PRO A 936 21.53 26.96 5.64
CA PRO A 936 20.60 26.14 4.87
C PRO A 936 20.08 26.82 3.59
N LEU A 937 20.18 28.15 3.48
CA LEU A 937 19.59 28.88 2.37
C LEU A 937 20.52 28.82 1.15
N LYS A 938 19.92 28.65 -0.04
CA LYS A 938 20.62 28.86 -1.30
C LYS A 938 21.14 30.29 -1.36
N TYR A 939 22.33 30.46 -1.93
CA TYR A 939 22.97 31.76 -2.05
C TYR A 939 22.12 32.73 -2.89
N ASP A 940 21.80 33.88 -2.27
CA ASP A 940 21.25 35.05 -2.94
C ASP A 940 21.96 36.31 -2.40
N PRO A 941 22.76 37.02 -3.22
CA PRO A 941 23.52 38.19 -2.78
C PRO A 941 22.66 39.35 -2.23
N HIS A 942 21.36 39.35 -2.48
CA HIS A 942 20.42 40.36 -1.98
C HIS A 942 19.63 39.91 -0.73
N SER A 943 19.90 38.71 -0.22
CA SER A 943 19.23 38.13 0.94
C SER A 943 20.15 38.08 2.17
N HIS A 944 19.75 37.26 3.15
CA HIS A 944 20.54 36.86 4.32
C HIS A 944 20.95 35.40 4.20
N GLN A 945 21.91 35.00 5.01
CA GLN A 945 22.11 33.61 5.40
C GLN A 945 21.69 33.46 6.86
N GLN A 946 21.22 32.28 7.23
CA GLN A 946 20.87 31.96 8.60
C GLN A 946 21.72 30.81 9.14
N TYR A 947 22.01 30.85 10.44
CA TYR A 947 22.67 29.77 11.17
C TYR A 947 21.97 29.58 12.51
N GLN A 948 21.79 28.34 12.94
CA GLN A 948 21.09 28.04 14.20
C GLN A 948 21.84 27.05 15.10
N PRO A 949 23.11 27.30 15.48
CA PRO A 949 23.85 26.40 16.34
C PRO A 949 23.15 26.23 17.70
N VAL A 950 23.14 24.98 18.18
CA VAL A 950 22.78 24.66 19.56
C VAL A 950 23.97 24.97 20.47
N VAL A 951 23.70 25.67 21.57
CA VAL A 951 24.69 26.11 22.55
C VAL A 951 24.34 25.61 23.94
N MET A 952 25.35 25.40 24.76
CA MET A 952 25.22 25.18 26.20
C MET A 952 25.18 26.53 26.92
N LEU A 953 24.24 26.70 27.84
CA LEU A 953 24.14 27.92 28.64
C LEU A 953 25.34 28.08 29.57
N GLU A 954 25.62 29.33 29.99
CA GLU A 954 26.72 29.68 30.89
C GLU A 954 28.13 29.33 30.36
N LYS A 955 28.28 29.26 29.03
CA LYS A 955 29.56 29.02 28.34
C LYS A 955 29.94 30.21 27.46
N SER A 956 31.24 30.30 27.16
CA SER A 956 31.80 31.32 26.26
C SER A 956 32.07 30.72 24.88
N TYR A 957 31.72 31.47 23.84
CA TYR A 957 31.84 31.05 22.46
C TYR A 957 32.43 32.18 21.62
N THR A 958 33.27 31.80 20.66
CA THR A 958 33.82 32.72 19.68
C THR A 958 33.31 32.36 18.28
N ILE A 959 32.81 33.35 17.55
CA ILE A 959 32.32 33.20 16.17
C ILE A 959 33.29 33.89 15.22
N HIS A 960 33.69 33.18 14.18
CA HIS A 960 34.55 33.69 13.11
C HIS A 960 33.89 33.47 11.75
N TRP A 961 34.24 34.31 10.79
CA TRP A 961 33.94 34.10 9.38
C TRP A 961 35.24 33.84 8.63
N ASP A 962 35.17 33.03 7.58
CA ASP A 962 36.29 32.74 6.67
C ASP A 962 36.69 33.93 5.76
N GLY A 963 36.12 35.11 6.02
CA GLY A 963 36.42 36.36 5.35
C GLY A 963 36.14 37.57 6.25
N ARG A 964 36.03 38.75 5.65
CA ARG A 964 35.59 39.96 6.38
C ARG A 964 34.19 39.72 6.92
N ALA A 965 34.02 39.85 8.24
CA ALA A 965 32.73 39.63 8.89
C ALA A 965 31.59 40.41 8.22
N PRO A 966 30.36 39.84 8.17
CA PRO A 966 29.21 40.49 7.55
C PRO A 966 28.95 41.89 8.13
N GLU A 967 28.55 42.82 7.26
CA GLU A 967 28.25 44.21 7.66
C GLU A 967 27.04 44.30 8.59
N SER A 968 26.08 43.39 8.44
CA SER A 968 24.88 43.29 9.28
C SER A 968 24.75 41.89 9.86
N LEU A 969 24.71 41.84 11.20
CA LEU A 969 24.52 40.63 11.97
C LEU A 969 23.38 40.85 12.96
N ARG A 970 22.41 39.94 13.00
CA ARG A 970 21.37 39.90 14.05
C ARG A 970 21.43 38.54 14.72
N ILE A 971 21.48 38.53 16.05
CA ILE A 971 21.53 37.30 16.84
C ILE A 971 20.30 37.30 17.74
N TYR A 972 19.50 36.26 17.64
CA TYR A 972 18.34 36.04 18.49
C TYR A 972 18.58 34.82 19.37
N PRO A 973 18.56 34.97 20.70
CA PRO A 973 18.52 33.83 21.60
C PRO A 973 17.14 33.15 21.51
N ILE A 974 17.12 31.85 21.22
CA ILE A 974 15.92 31.00 21.15
C ILE A 974 16.06 29.88 22.18
N ASN A 975 14.97 29.52 22.86
CA ASN A 975 14.96 28.47 23.89
C ASN A 975 15.86 28.81 25.10
N PHE A 976 16.02 30.11 25.42
CA PHE A 976 16.74 30.61 26.61
C PHE A 976 15.84 30.76 27.84
N ASP A 977 14.56 30.46 27.70
CA ASP A 977 13.55 30.43 28.75
C ASP A 977 13.71 29.19 29.62
N ARG A 978 14.71 29.27 30.51
CA ARG A 978 14.76 28.52 31.77
C ARG A 978 15.28 29.42 32.88
#